data_AF-A0A9P3LFR8-F1
#
_entry.id   AF-A0A9P3LFR8-F1
#
_cell.length_a   1.000
_cell.length_b   1.000
_cell.length_c   1.000
_cell.angle_alpha   90.00
_cell.angle_beta   90.00
_cell.angle_gamma   90.00
#
_symmetry.space_group_name_H-M   'P 1'
#
loop_
_entity.id
_entity.type
_entity.pdbx_description
1 polymer ?
#
loop_
_entity_poly.entity_id
_entity_poly.type
_entity_poly.pdbx_seq_one_letter_code
_entity_poly.pdbx_strand_id
1 'polypeptide(L)'
;MTDYTVFAHPDFDPNDYANALLAGEPYPPTAGQAGATAKKGVNGKPTTTGSDAEDISVAISKLSFNIEDVEKQLKNVVTTHHEDLLVQAAGVTDLEGSLSAVKGGLTELDGSLDKLRQKIRTPYQTLSSHVTRLERVQQASDILRRTSRFVVLTRRLQMQLTEMDRASKEDGTVSASTSHATAGSAPSNGDVAGSARRSTDSLAAGVLPEEDEKERTIAKAALSIAELMALLQPPEAGGTDQSSDTPFVELSSVKAVAAYLPFVDSARSRVTSDMEQMVINGLRTLNQSLLASSLQTAHNLRVLPDLVQNLVSDLSDAVEGRIRYALDLTRIAKEVLPREQASAPTSLYKSRFRTEPTNVTAPQWQAALWASLESLVEEMADCCIKVYTLEKVLTIKKDAVTKVGFLDEAMKVLENKPSTTFWAALGQSLEKQFREAAKSSTFLQQTLSAGYPRLLRLFHSFFAKIAVHTDTAYSQAQQSPETILVLRALSLFESSYLTRSSTRINEAVGNAFAGGARSPPGQAEGTNVARAVANELDSAKFDPLLVKAVARNAATSLEAFVNRADSLMSRERNAVNLLGPMPTSQQVLNASLATCLYHSWCRLDKLQEEYPADIVAILKPSIESIHKKFLQIVDPLLAAVRREVGAIIAKLHRQDFSDAVDPMSAMGGGASPYMKDLAEKLAFVKGEVFALYGVPELVRDWVKDTAKYVIRTFLLHASLAKPLGETGKLQLTSDMTECEFALSAFMAEPGAKKRGADWESVGAEYRALRAMRQLLFLDNAQLASPRHTAGLPPLLVLHHILVRSPLALPHTLHGWAEAEYVRWVNEHTPAEACSLVEGGLAHWEGVARAEGTDTDAAREYVELARAVLRNAGAE
;
A
#
# COMPACT_ATOMS: atom_id res chain seq x y z
N MET A 1 -53.53 -103.84 -73.66
CA MET A 1 -53.43 -102.39 -73.40
C MET A 1 -52.65 -102.26 -72.11
N THR A 2 -51.34 -102.11 -72.25
CA THR A 2 -50.35 -102.16 -71.17
C THR A 2 -50.38 -100.83 -70.43
N ASP A 3 -51.03 -100.82 -69.27
CA ASP A 3 -51.06 -99.72 -68.30
C ASP A 3 -49.65 -99.47 -67.74
N TYR A 4 -48.83 -98.75 -68.50
CA TYR A 4 -47.46 -98.39 -68.09
C TYR A 4 -47.41 -97.34 -66.96
N THR A 5 -48.57 -96.84 -66.53
CA THR A 5 -48.72 -95.91 -65.40
C THR A 5 -48.37 -96.56 -64.06
N VAL A 6 -48.50 -97.88 -63.93
CA VAL A 6 -48.19 -98.62 -62.71
C VAL A 6 -46.68 -98.62 -62.39
N PHE A 7 -45.82 -98.60 -63.42
CA PHE A 7 -44.36 -98.60 -63.26
C PHE A 7 -43.77 -97.23 -62.85
N ALA A 8 -44.57 -96.16 -62.93
CA ALA A 8 -44.15 -94.80 -62.60
C ALA A 8 -44.55 -94.38 -61.17
N HIS A 9 -45.22 -95.24 -60.40
CA HIS A 9 -45.65 -94.93 -59.04
C HIS A 9 -44.48 -95.10 -58.03
N PRO A 10 -44.27 -94.18 -57.08
CA PRO A 10 -43.13 -94.22 -56.14
C PRO A 10 -43.06 -95.47 -55.24
N ASP A 11 -44.20 -96.14 -55.01
CA ASP A 11 -44.36 -97.27 -54.07
C ASP A 11 -44.51 -98.64 -54.78
N PHE A 12 -43.98 -98.78 -56.01
CA PHE A 12 -44.05 -100.03 -56.78
C PHE A 12 -43.11 -101.12 -56.21
N ASP A 13 -43.67 -102.25 -55.77
CA ASP A 13 -42.95 -103.48 -55.37
C ASP A 13 -43.12 -104.60 -56.43
N PRO A 14 -42.05 -104.98 -57.14
CA PRO A 14 -42.07 -106.03 -58.16
C PRO A 14 -42.55 -107.41 -57.69
N ASN A 15 -42.26 -107.79 -56.44
CA ASN A 15 -42.65 -109.10 -55.91
C ASN A 15 -44.18 -109.20 -55.73
N ASP A 16 -44.78 -108.06 -55.43
CA ASP A 16 -46.16 -107.91 -55.01
C ASP A 16 -47.07 -107.79 -56.25
N TYR A 17 -46.55 -107.20 -57.34
CA TYR A 17 -47.12 -107.26 -58.69
C TYR A 17 -47.12 -108.70 -59.25
N ALA A 18 -46.03 -109.45 -59.07
CA ALA A 18 -45.93 -110.84 -59.52
C ALA A 18 -46.91 -111.77 -58.78
N ASN A 19 -47.10 -111.56 -57.47
CA ASN A 19 -48.09 -112.29 -56.68
C ASN A 19 -49.52 -111.99 -57.14
N ALA A 20 -49.85 -110.73 -57.44
CA ALA A 20 -51.17 -110.33 -57.96
C ALA A 20 -51.46 -110.94 -59.35
N LEU A 21 -50.45 -111.01 -60.22
CA LEU A 21 -50.56 -111.61 -61.56
C LEU A 21 -50.73 -113.14 -61.51
N LEU A 22 -50.12 -113.81 -60.53
CA LEU A 22 -50.30 -115.25 -60.26
C LEU A 22 -51.63 -115.56 -59.56
N ALA A 23 -52.15 -114.62 -58.76
CA ALA A 23 -53.43 -114.76 -58.04
C ALA A 23 -54.67 -114.28 -58.84
N GLY A 24 -54.48 -113.57 -59.97
CA GLY A 24 -55.57 -113.01 -60.76
C GLY A 24 -56.24 -111.79 -60.13
N GLU A 25 -55.54 -111.09 -59.22
CA GLU A 25 -56.00 -109.86 -58.56
C GLU A 25 -55.33 -108.61 -59.18
N PRO A 26 -55.97 -107.43 -59.16
CA PRO A 26 -55.35 -106.16 -59.58
C PRO A 26 -54.32 -105.64 -58.55
N TYR A 27 -53.20 -105.11 -59.04
CA TYR A 27 -52.11 -104.53 -58.26
C TYR A 27 -52.11 -102.99 -58.35
N PRO A 28 -51.85 -102.24 -57.25
CA PRO A 28 -51.55 -102.66 -55.88
C PRO A 28 -52.77 -103.11 -55.05
N PRO A 29 -52.59 -104.01 -54.05
CA PRO A 29 -53.68 -104.56 -53.24
C PRO A 29 -54.28 -103.53 -52.27
N THR A 30 -55.58 -103.28 -52.38
CA THR A 30 -56.35 -102.44 -51.44
C THR A 30 -56.57 -103.18 -50.12
N ALA A 31 -55.86 -102.76 -49.06
CA ALA A 31 -56.03 -103.30 -47.71
C ALA A 31 -57.07 -102.50 -46.88
N GLY A 32 -58.13 -103.20 -46.45
CA GLY A 32 -58.71 -103.03 -45.11
C GLY A 32 -59.92 -102.09 -44.91
N GLN A 33 -61.07 -102.70 -44.58
CA GLN A 33 -62.27 -102.14 -43.94
C GLN A 33 -63.10 -101.09 -44.72
N ALA A 34 -63.68 -101.58 -45.82
CA ALA A 34 -65.07 -101.33 -46.13
C ALA A 34 -65.97 -102.01 -45.07
N GLY A 35 -66.83 -101.21 -44.44
CA GLY A 35 -68.21 -101.58 -44.20
C GLY A 35 -69.07 -101.10 -45.39
N ALA A 36 -69.80 -102.04 -45.99
CA ALA A 36 -71.15 -101.93 -46.56
C ALA A 36 -71.54 -100.64 -47.33
N THR A 37 -71.94 -100.66 -48.61
CA THR A 37 -73.08 -101.44 -49.14
C THR A 37 -73.18 -101.35 -50.67
N ALA A 38 -73.43 -102.53 -51.26
CA ALA A 38 -74.49 -102.85 -52.25
C ALA A 38 -74.33 -102.66 -53.78
N LYS A 39 -74.45 -103.85 -54.43
CA LYS A 39 -75.07 -104.24 -55.73
C LYS A 39 -74.17 -104.18 -57.00
N LYS A 40 -74.07 -105.20 -57.86
CA LYS A 40 -74.68 -106.55 -57.98
C LYS A 40 -74.04 -107.32 -59.19
N GLY A 41 -73.79 -108.64 -59.08
CA GLY A 41 -73.82 -109.64 -60.19
C GLY A 41 -72.48 -110.10 -60.81
N VAL A 42 -71.81 -111.22 -60.43
CA VAL A 42 -72.06 -112.69 -60.70
C VAL A 42 -71.55 -113.11 -62.11
N ASN A 43 -70.83 -114.21 -62.40
CA ASN A 43 -70.09 -115.30 -61.73
C ASN A 43 -69.42 -116.15 -62.85
N GLY A 44 -68.40 -116.97 -62.53
CA GLY A 44 -68.30 -118.33 -63.12
C GLY A 44 -66.94 -118.85 -63.63
N LYS A 45 -66.07 -119.30 -62.71
CA LYS A 45 -65.61 -120.71 -62.46
C LYS A 45 -65.26 -121.69 -63.64
N PRO A 46 -64.56 -122.83 -63.40
CA PRO A 46 -63.27 -123.16 -64.01
C PRO A 46 -63.20 -124.61 -64.59
N THR A 47 -61.96 -125.13 -64.73
CA THR A 47 -61.50 -126.53 -64.51
C THR A 47 -61.40 -127.60 -65.63
N THR A 48 -60.23 -128.29 -65.57
CA THR A 48 -59.94 -129.75 -65.67
C THR A 48 -59.72 -130.46 -67.01
N THR A 49 -58.48 -130.95 -67.18
CA THR A 49 -58.01 -132.33 -67.49
C THR A 49 -58.95 -133.32 -68.20
N GLY A 50 -58.39 -134.03 -69.19
CA GLY A 50 -58.64 -135.47 -69.36
C GLY A 50 -59.86 -135.88 -70.20
N SER A 51 -59.61 -136.06 -71.49
CA SER A 51 -59.97 -137.25 -72.27
C SER A 51 -59.08 -137.22 -73.52
N ASP A 52 -57.79 -137.44 -73.28
CA ASP A 52 -56.68 -137.13 -74.17
C ASP A 52 -56.80 -137.82 -75.53
N ALA A 53 -57.04 -137.01 -76.57
CA ALA A 53 -56.36 -137.00 -77.88
C ALA A 53 -57.21 -136.33 -78.99
N GLU A 54 -58.51 -136.07 -78.78
CA GLU A 54 -59.38 -135.50 -79.82
C GLU A 54 -59.56 -133.96 -79.76
N ASP A 55 -59.15 -133.29 -78.67
CA ASP A 55 -59.49 -131.86 -78.44
C ASP A 55 -58.51 -130.81 -79.03
N ILE A 56 -57.28 -131.18 -79.39
CA ILE A 56 -56.27 -130.18 -79.84
C ILE A 56 -56.59 -129.61 -81.24
N SER A 57 -57.19 -130.42 -82.12
CA SER A 57 -57.54 -129.99 -83.48
C SER A 57 -58.68 -128.95 -83.50
N VAL A 58 -59.60 -129.03 -82.54
CA VAL A 58 -60.74 -128.10 -82.45
C VAL A 58 -60.28 -126.74 -81.91
N ALA A 59 -59.30 -126.71 -81.00
CA ALA A 59 -58.77 -125.47 -80.41
C ALA A 59 -58.04 -124.56 -81.43
N ILE A 60 -57.25 -125.14 -82.34
CA ILE A 60 -56.50 -124.38 -83.36
C ILE A 60 -57.46 -123.70 -84.37
N SER A 61 -58.57 -124.36 -84.69
CA SER A 61 -59.58 -123.82 -85.61
C SER A 61 -60.29 -122.59 -85.02
N LYS A 62 -60.56 -122.58 -83.71
CA LYS A 62 -61.14 -121.42 -83.01
C LYS A 62 -60.17 -120.24 -82.88
N LEU A 63 -58.87 -120.50 -82.67
CA LEU A 63 -57.88 -119.43 -82.55
C LEU A 63 -57.72 -118.66 -83.86
N SER A 64 -57.71 -119.37 -84.99
CA SER A 64 -57.55 -118.77 -86.32
C SER A 64 -58.71 -117.84 -86.67
N PHE A 65 -59.95 -118.21 -86.33
CA PHE A 65 -61.13 -117.38 -86.59
C PHE A 65 -61.13 -116.05 -85.79
N ASN A 66 -60.64 -116.07 -84.54
CA ASN A 66 -60.61 -114.86 -83.70
C ASN A 66 -59.55 -113.85 -84.16
N ILE A 67 -58.45 -114.31 -84.79
CA ILE A 67 -57.41 -113.42 -85.31
C ILE A 67 -57.94 -112.63 -86.52
N GLU A 68 -58.71 -113.26 -87.40
CA GLU A 68 -59.31 -112.56 -88.57
C GLU A 68 -60.33 -111.48 -88.16
N ASP A 69 -61.05 -111.65 -87.04
CA ASP A 69 -62.03 -110.64 -86.60
C ASP A 69 -61.35 -109.36 -86.05
N VAL A 70 -60.23 -109.51 -85.32
CA VAL A 70 -59.47 -108.38 -84.76
C VAL A 70 -58.88 -107.49 -85.86
N GLU A 71 -58.36 -108.08 -86.93
CA GLU A 71 -57.77 -107.32 -88.04
C GLU A 71 -58.81 -106.45 -88.76
N LYS A 72 -60.06 -106.93 -88.82
CA LYS A 72 -61.18 -106.21 -89.47
C LYS A 72 -61.63 -104.98 -88.67
N GLN A 73 -61.60 -105.05 -87.34
CA GLN A 73 -61.99 -103.93 -86.49
C GLN A 73 -60.97 -102.77 -86.53
N LEU A 74 -59.67 -103.07 -86.56
CA LEU A 74 -58.62 -102.06 -86.55
C LEU A 74 -58.64 -101.18 -87.81
N LYS A 75 -58.96 -101.77 -88.96
CA LYS A 75 -59.03 -101.07 -90.25
C LYS A 75 -60.17 -100.06 -90.31
N ASN A 76 -61.26 -100.31 -89.58
CA ASN A 76 -62.44 -99.46 -89.55
C ASN A 76 -62.21 -98.18 -88.74
N VAL A 77 -61.45 -98.25 -87.63
CA VAL A 77 -61.19 -97.10 -86.75
C VAL A 77 -60.27 -96.07 -87.40
N VAL A 78 -59.22 -96.53 -88.09
CA VAL A 78 -58.23 -95.65 -88.73
C VAL A 78 -58.82 -94.86 -89.90
N THR A 79 -59.77 -95.43 -90.62
CA THR A 79 -60.39 -94.78 -91.78
C THR A 79 -61.35 -93.65 -91.40
N THR A 80 -61.95 -93.70 -90.21
CA THR A 80 -62.95 -92.69 -89.77
C THR A 80 -62.38 -91.36 -89.26
N HIS A 81 -61.12 -91.28 -88.82
CA HIS A 81 -60.63 -90.13 -88.01
C HIS A 81 -59.43 -89.36 -88.59
N HIS A 82 -59.10 -89.47 -89.88
CA HIS A 82 -57.86 -88.86 -90.39
C HIS A 82 -57.90 -87.32 -90.58
N GLU A 83 -59.07 -86.71 -90.77
CA GLU A 83 -59.15 -85.27 -91.13
C GLU A 83 -58.94 -84.34 -89.93
N ASP A 84 -59.47 -84.67 -88.76
CA ASP A 84 -59.38 -83.81 -87.57
C ASP A 84 -57.92 -83.63 -87.08
N LEU A 85 -57.06 -84.61 -87.36
CA LEU A 85 -55.67 -84.61 -86.90
C LEU A 85 -54.78 -83.64 -87.70
N LEU A 86 -55.16 -83.31 -88.94
CA LEU A 86 -54.39 -82.42 -89.81
C LEU A 86 -54.58 -80.94 -89.47
N VAL A 87 -55.76 -80.54 -88.98
CA VAL A 87 -56.08 -79.14 -88.67
C VAL A 87 -55.37 -78.66 -87.40
N GLN A 88 -55.23 -79.51 -86.38
CA GLN A 88 -54.56 -79.13 -85.12
C GLN A 88 -53.04 -78.95 -85.27
N ALA A 89 -52.41 -79.59 -86.26
CA ALA A 89 -50.97 -79.46 -86.49
C ALA A 89 -50.56 -78.08 -87.05
N ALA A 90 -51.44 -77.43 -87.81
CA ALA A 90 -51.13 -76.16 -88.47
C ALA A 90 -51.15 -74.94 -87.51
N GLY A 91 -52.00 -74.95 -86.47
CA GLY A 91 -52.11 -73.82 -85.53
C GLY A 91 -50.96 -73.71 -84.52
N VAL A 92 -50.20 -74.80 -84.30
CA VAL A 92 -49.07 -74.83 -83.35
C VAL A 92 -47.84 -74.11 -83.90
N THR A 93 -47.69 -74.05 -85.22
CA THR A 93 -46.49 -73.50 -85.87
C THR A 93 -46.43 -71.98 -85.82
N ASP A 94 -47.56 -71.28 -85.91
CA ASP A 94 -47.61 -69.81 -85.87
C ASP A 94 -47.33 -69.23 -84.47
N LEU A 95 -47.74 -69.94 -83.42
CA LEU A 95 -47.54 -69.51 -82.03
C LEU A 95 -46.07 -69.63 -81.60
N GLU A 96 -45.35 -70.62 -82.15
CA GLU A 96 -43.92 -70.82 -81.94
C GLU A 96 -43.08 -69.65 -82.47
N GLY A 97 -43.48 -69.08 -83.63
CA GLY A 97 -42.78 -67.93 -84.24
C GLY A 97 -42.82 -66.67 -83.38
N SER A 98 -43.99 -66.34 -82.81
CA SER A 98 -44.16 -65.15 -81.97
C SER A 98 -43.42 -65.27 -80.62
N LEU A 99 -43.41 -66.47 -80.03
CA LEU A 99 -42.69 -66.75 -78.79
C LEU A 99 -41.17 -66.65 -78.98
N SER A 100 -40.67 -67.09 -80.15
CA SER A 100 -39.25 -67.00 -80.51
C SER A 100 -38.78 -65.53 -80.60
N ALA A 101 -39.57 -64.65 -81.22
CA ALA A 101 -39.23 -63.23 -81.36
C ALA A 101 -39.16 -62.48 -80.02
N VAL A 102 -40.12 -62.72 -79.11
CA VAL A 102 -40.10 -62.12 -77.76
C VAL A 102 -38.93 -62.64 -76.94
N LYS A 103 -38.63 -63.95 -77.05
CA LYS A 103 -37.47 -64.55 -76.37
C LYS A 103 -36.17 -63.94 -76.88
N GLY A 104 -36.04 -63.69 -78.19
CA GLY A 104 -34.89 -63.00 -78.78
C GLY A 104 -34.70 -61.57 -78.24
N GLY A 105 -35.77 -60.77 -78.20
CA GLY A 105 -35.71 -59.41 -77.65
C GLY A 105 -35.34 -59.37 -76.17
N LEU A 106 -35.84 -60.32 -75.36
CA LEU A 106 -35.47 -60.42 -73.95
C LEU A 106 -34.00 -60.79 -73.77
N THR A 107 -33.46 -61.69 -74.61
CA THR A 107 -32.03 -62.05 -74.57
C THR A 107 -31.11 -60.91 -74.98
N GLU A 108 -31.54 -60.03 -75.90
CA GLU A 108 -30.75 -58.84 -76.27
C GLU A 108 -30.74 -57.78 -75.17
N LEU A 109 -31.88 -57.56 -74.50
CA LEU A 109 -31.97 -56.64 -73.38
C LEU A 109 -31.13 -57.12 -72.20
N ASP A 110 -31.18 -58.41 -71.87
CA ASP A 110 -30.36 -59.03 -70.82
C ASP A 110 -28.85 -58.87 -71.15
N GLY A 111 -28.48 -59.10 -72.41
CA GLY A 111 -27.12 -58.85 -72.88
C GLY A 111 -26.68 -57.38 -72.81
N SER A 112 -27.59 -56.43 -72.99
CA SER A 112 -27.31 -54.99 -72.84
C SER A 112 -27.12 -54.57 -71.37
N LEU A 113 -27.91 -55.17 -70.46
CA LEU A 113 -27.86 -54.92 -69.02
C LEU A 113 -26.58 -55.50 -68.42
N ASP A 114 -26.17 -56.70 -68.85
CA ASP A 114 -24.89 -57.29 -68.47
C ASP A 114 -23.68 -56.47 -68.96
N LYS A 115 -23.73 -55.94 -70.18
CA LYS A 115 -22.71 -55.01 -70.69
C LYS A 115 -22.63 -53.73 -69.86
N LEU A 116 -23.76 -53.16 -69.45
CA LEU A 116 -23.80 -51.97 -68.59
C LEU A 116 -23.25 -52.28 -67.18
N ARG A 117 -23.62 -53.43 -66.62
CA ARG A 117 -23.12 -53.92 -65.33
C ARG A 117 -21.60 -54.08 -65.36
N GLN A 118 -21.06 -54.69 -66.42
CA GLN A 118 -19.62 -54.86 -66.60
C GLN A 118 -18.88 -53.53 -66.82
N LYS A 119 -19.46 -52.58 -67.55
CA LYS A 119 -18.81 -51.29 -67.87
C LYS A 119 -18.86 -50.26 -66.74
N ILE A 120 -19.83 -50.32 -65.84
CA ILE A 120 -20.03 -49.27 -64.82
C ILE A 120 -19.96 -49.84 -63.41
N ARG A 121 -20.77 -50.85 -63.08
CA ARG A 121 -20.89 -51.35 -61.70
C ARG A 121 -19.61 -52.05 -61.26
N THR A 122 -19.06 -52.94 -62.08
CA THR A 122 -17.82 -53.66 -61.76
C THR A 122 -16.63 -52.70 -61.56
N PRO A 123 -16.34 -51.76 -62.50
CA PRO A 123 -15.24 -50.81 -62.31
C PRO A 123 -15.45 -49.87 -61.11
N TYR A 124 -16.69 -49.45 -60.82
CA TYR A 124 -16.99 -48.69 -59.60
C TYR A 124 -16.71 -49.48 -58.33
N GLN A 125 -17.11 -50.76 -58.27
CA GLN A 125 -16.83 -51.64 -57.13
C GLN A 125 -15.33 -51.88 -56.95
N THR A 126 -14.58 -52.09 -58.04
CA THR A 126 -13.12 -52.22 -57.98
C THR A 126 -12.43 -50.91 -57.58
N LEU A 127 -12.90 -49.77 -58.08
CA LEU A 127 -12.36 -48.46 -57.72
C LEU A 127 -12.62 -48.15 -56.24
N SER A 128 -13.84 -48.41 -55.76
CA SER A 128 -14.18 -48.30 -54.33
C SER A 128 -13.29 -49.19 -53.47
N SER A 129 -13.07 -50.45 -53.88
CA SER A 129 -12.15 -51.37 -53.18
C SER A 129 -10.70 -50.85 -53.18
N HIS A 130 -10.21 -50.31 -54.31
CA HIS A 130 -8.87 -49.72 -54.39
C HIS A 130 -8.72 -48.46 -53.55
N VAL A 131 -9.74 -47.59 -53.51
CA VAL A 131 -9.76 -46.39 -52.66
C VAL A 131 -9.71 -46.78 -51.19
N THR A 132 -10.54 -47.74 -50.74
CA THR A 132 -10.50 -48.24 -49.36
C THR A 132 -9.14 -48.91 -49.04
N ARG A 133 -8.53 -49.62 -49.99
CA ARG A 133 -7.21 -50.22 -49.81
C ARG A 133 -6.12 -49.15 -49.70
N LEU A 134 -6.18 -48.10 -50.52
CA LEU A 134 -5.26 -46.98 -50.47
C LEU A 134 -5.38 -46.23 -49.14
N GLU A 135 -6.60 -45.96 -48.69
CA GLU A 135 -6.89 -45.31 -47.41
C GLU A 135 -6.30 -46.12 -46.24
N ARG A 136 -6.53 -47.43 -46.20
CA ARG A 136 -5.95 -48.33 -45.18
C ARG A 136 -4.41 -48.35 -45.21
N VAL A 137 -3.80 -48.29 -46.40
CA VAL A 137 -2.34 -48.24 -46.53
C VAL A 137 -1.79 -46.89 -46.06
N GLN A 138 -2.48 -45.79 -46.36
CA GLN A 138 -2.12 -44.46 -45.87
C GLN A 138 -2.23 -44.38 -44.35
N GLN A 139 -3.32 -44.88 -43.76
CA GLN A 139 -3.49 -44.99 -42.31
C GLN A 139 -2.38 -45.85 -41.67
N ALA A 140 -2.10 -47.03 -42.22
CA ALA A 140 -1.04 -47.90 -41.71
C ALA A 140 0.35 -47.23 -41.81
N SER A 141 0.64 -46.54 -42.91
CA SER A 141 1.89 -45.79 -43.08
C SER A 141 2.01 -44.64 -42.09
N ASP A 142 0.92 -43.94 -41.81
CA ASP A 142 0.90 -42.83 -40.85
C ASP A 142 1.11 -43.33 -39.41
N ILE A 143 0.39 -44.38 -39.01
CA ILE A 143 0.60 -45.05 -37.71
C ILE A 143 2.05 -45.53 -37.57
N LEU A 144 2.64 -46.12 -38.62
CA LEU A 144 4.03 -46.58 -38.60
C LEU A 144 5.02 -45.42 -38.44
N ARG A 145 4.80 -44.30 -39.15
CA ARG A 145 5.63 -43.08 -39.02
C ARG A 145 5.55 -42.48 -37.62
N ARG A 146 4.33 -42.35 -37.09
CA ARG A 146 4.09 -41.83 -35.73
C ARG A 146 4.70 -42.75 -34.66
N THR A 147 4.56 -44.08 -34.82
CA THR A 147 5.19 -45.09 -33.95
C THR A 147 6.72 -45.04 -34.02
N SER A 148 7.30 -44.90 -35.21
CA SER A 148 8.76 -44.78 -35.39
C SER A 148 9.30 -43.53 -34.70
N ARG A 149 8.63 -42.38 -34.89
CA ARG A 149 8.99 -41.12 -34.22
C ARG A 149 8.89 -41.25 -32.70
N PHE A 150 7.83 -41.89 -32.18
CA PHE A 150 7.67 -42.18 -30.76
C PHE A 150 8.87 -42.98 -30.22
N VAL A 151 9.24 -44.11 -30.85
CA VAL A 151 10.35 -44.95 -30.41
C VAL A 151 11.70 -44.21 -30.43
N VAL A 152 11.96 -43.39 -31.45
CA VAL A 152 13.19 -42.59 -31.53
C VAL A 152 13.26 -41.58 -30.37
N LEU A 153 12.14 -40.92 -30.07
CA LEU A 153 12.06 -39.98 -28.95
C LEU A 153 12.16 -40.69 -27.59
N THR A 154 11.57 -41.88 -27.42
CA THR A 154 11.72 -42.68 -26.19
C THR A 154 13.17 -43.10 -25.98
N ARG A 155 13.90 -43.51 -27.03
CA ARG A 155 15.33 -43.82 -26.95
C ARG A 155 16.16 -42.59 -26.61
N ARG A 156 15.83 -41.44 -27.18
CA ARG A 156 16.47 -40.16 -26.84
C ARG A 156 16.27 -39.81 -25.36
N LEU A 157 15.03 -39.95 -24.87
CA LEU A 157 14.70 -39.73 -23.46
C LEU A 157 15.47 -40.68 -22.53
N GLN A 158 15.61 -41.96 -22.90
CA GLN A 158 16.44 -42.93 -22.16
C GLN A 158 17.90 -42.46 -22.06
N MET A 159 18.50 -42.02 -23.16
CA MET A 159 19.88 -41.51 -23.14
C MET A 159 20.00 -40.28 -22.21
N GLN A 160 19.07 -39.33 -22.32
CA GLN A 160 19.06 -38.13 -21.48
C GLN A 160 18.89 -38.45 -19.98
N LEU A 161 18.04 -39.41 -19.63
CA LEU A 161 17.88 -39.86 -18.24
C LEU A 161 19.14 -40.57 -17.72
N THR A 162 19.85 -41.34 -18.57
CA THR A 162 21.12 -41.97 -18.17
C THR A 162 22.27 -40.96 -18.01
N GLU A 163 22.27 -39.89 -18.80
CA GLU A 163 23.20 -38.76 -18.61
C GLU A 163 22.91 -38.04 -17.29
N MET A 164 21.63 -37.82 -16.99
CA MET A 164 21.16 -37.26 -15.72
C MET A 164 21.59 -38.12 -14.52
N ASP A 165 21.49 -39.46 -14.63
CA ASP A 165 21.96 -40.41 -13.61
C ASP A 165 23.48 -40.38 -13.40
N ARG A 166 24.26 -40.13 -14.45
CA ARG A 166 25.72 -39.99 -14.34
C ARG A 166 26.10 -38.71 -13.60
N ALA A 167 25.54 -37.58 -14.03
CA ALA A 167 25.75 -36.29 -13.37
C ALA A 167 25.31 -36.32 -11.89
N SER A 168 24.29 -37.11 -11.55
CA SER A 168 23.83 -37.28 -10.17
C SER A 168 24.79 -38.07 -9.27
N LYS A 169 25.59 -38.98 -9.84
CA LYS A 169 26.50 -39.87 -9.08
C LYS A 169 27.86 -39.24 -8.84
N GLU A 170 28.28 -38.31 -9.69
CA GLU A 170 29.54 -37.57 -9.54
C GLU A 170 29.46 -36.52 -8.41
N ASP A 171 28.31 -35.89 -8.17
CA ASP A 171 28.07 -35.04 -6.99
C ASP A 171 28.25 -35.79 -5.65
N GLY A 172 27.95 -37.09 -5.62
CA GLY A 172 27.98 -37.90 -4.41
C GLY A 172 29.38 -38.37 -3.97
N THR A 173 30.36 -38.37 -4.87
CA THR A 173 31.71 -38.92 -4.60
C THR A 173 32.72 -37.88 -4.14
N VAL A 174 32.45 -36.58 -4.32
CA VAL A 174 33.39 -35.50 -3.94
C VAL A 174 33.30 -35.11 -2.45
N SER A 175 32.23 -35.47 -1.72
CA SER A 175 32.10 -35.17 -0.28
C SER A 175 32.85 -36.11 0.67
N ALA A 176 33.52 -37.17 0.19
CA ALA A 176 34.11 -38.19 1.06
C ALA A 176 35.65 -38.18 1.20
N SER A 177 36.38 -37.26 0.55
CA SER A 177 37.85 -37.26 0.64
C SER A 177 38.46 -35.86 0.78
N THR A 178 38.30 -35.25 1.95
CA THR A 178 39.22 -34.19 2.41
C THR A 178 39.36 -34.24 3.93
N SER A 179 40.21 -35.14 4.41
CA SER A 179 40.88 -35.02 5.70
C SER A 179 42.27 -35.64 5.61
N HIS A 180 43.28 -34.85 6.01
CA HIS A 180 44.73 -35.12 6.04
C HIS A 180 45.54 -34.94 4.74
N ALA A 181 46.27 -33.83 4.63
CA ALA A 181 47.72 -33.81 4.91
C ALA A 181 48.34 -32.40 4.74
N THR A 182 49.32 -32.13 5.58
CA THR A 182 50.10 -30.90 5.76
C THR A 182 51.36 -30.82 4.89
N ALA A 183 51.70 -29.59 4.49
CA ALA A 183 53.02 -28.96 4.22
C ALA A 183 54.26 -29.79 3.81
N GLY A 184 54.94 -29.36 2.73
CA GLY A 184 56.37 -29.62 2.50
C GLY A 184 56.92 -29.33 1.09
N SER A 185 57.66 -28.21 0.98
CA SER A 185 58.87 -27.95 0.15
C SER A 185 58.93 -28.22 -1.38
N ALA A 186 59.29 -27.16 -2.12
CA ALA A 186 59.94 -27.19 -3.45
C ALA A 186 61.43 -27.65 -3.34
N PRO A 187 62.16 -28.00 -4.42
CA PRO A 187 62.55 -27.05 -5.47
C PRO A 187 62.61 -27.60 -6.93
N SER A 188 62.94 -26.66 -7.82
CA SER A 188 63.02 -26.63 -9.29
C SER A 188 64.08 -27.51 -9.98
N ASN A 189 63.82 -27.93 -11.22
CA ASN A 189 64.61 -27.55 -12.42
C ASN A 189 64.13 -28.23 -13.72
N GLY A 190 64.21 -27.49 -14.83
CA GLY A 190 64.73 -28.02 -16.11
C GLY A 190 63.76 -28.36 -17.24
N ASP A 191 63.57 -27.37 -18.13
CA ASP A 191 63.73 -27.46 -19.59
C ASP A 191 62.61 -27.91 -20.56
N VAL A 192 62.24 -26.93 -21.44
CA VAL A 192 62.17 -26.97 -22.93
C VAL A 192 61.15 -27.95 -23.56
N ALA A 193 60.21 -27.63 -24.45
CA ALA A 193 59.84 -26.47 -25.27
C ALA A 193 58.43 -26.72 -25.87
N GLY A 194 57.78 -25.68 -26.40
CA GLY A 194 56.78 -25.89 -27.48
C GLY A 194 55.56 -24.98 -27.50
N SER A 195 55.75 -23.75 -27.99
CA SER A 195 54.81 -22.98 -28.85
C SER A 195 53.32 -22.87 -28.49
N ALA A 196 52.91 -21.70 -27.97
CA ALA A 196 51.77 -20.90 -28.46
C ALA A 196 51.55 -19.62 -27.62
N ARG A 197 51.64 -18.43 -28.25
CA ARG A 197 51.05 -17.16 -27.77
C ARG A 197 50.18 -16.63 -28.93
N ARG A 198 48.85 -16.56 -28.89
CA ARG A 198 47.84 -16.03 -27.93
C ARG A 198 47.86 -14.50 -27.81
N SER A 199 46.82 -13.89 -28.39
CA SER A 199 46.25 -12.61 -27.98
C SER A 199 45.13 -12.90 -26.97
N THR A 200 45.37 -12.47 -25.74
CA THR A 200 44.44 -11.89 -24.75
C THR A 200 42.93 -12.02 -24.98
N ASP A 201 42.21 -12.73 -24.09
CA ASP A 201 41.49 -12.13 -22.95
C ASP A 201 40.47 -13.14 -22.39
N SER A 202 40.71 -13.68 -21.20
CA SER A 202 39.78 -14.53 -20.44
C SER A 202 40.34 -14.79 -19.05
N LEU A 203 39.89 -14.01 -18.06
CA LEU A 203 40.10 -14.26 -16.64
C LEU A 203 38.84 -13.92 -15.85
N ALA A 204 37.92 -14.88 -15.75
CA ALA A 204 37.05 -15.11 -14.59
C ALA A 204 36.14 -16.33 -14.85
N ALA A 205 36.72 -17.53 -14.91
CA ALA A 205 35.97 -18.77 -14.87
C ALA A 205 36.69 -19.73 -13.92
N GLY A 206 36.08 -19.98 -12.77
CA GLY A 206 36.55 -20.94 -11.80
C GLY A 206 35.38 -21.55 -11.03
N VAL A 207 35.13 -22.83 -11.30
CA VAL A 207 34.31 -23.80 -10.52
C VAL A 207 32.78 -23.86 -10.76
N LEU A 208 32.25 -23.55 -11.95
CA LEU A 208 30.81 -23.69 -12.26
C LEU A 208 30.37 -24.52 -13.52
N PRO A 209 31.17 -25.33 -14.25
CA PRO A 209 30.65 -25.94 -15.47
C PRO A 209 29.66 -27.10 -15.28
N GLU A 210 29.77 -27.89 -14.19
CA GLU A 210 29.10 -29.21 -14.14
C GLU A 210 27.66 -29.18 -13.62
N GLU A 211 27.34 -28.31 -12.64
CA GLU A 211 25.94 -28.13 -12.19
C GLU A 211 25.05 -27.60 -13.34
N ASP A 212 25.57 -26.67 -14.13
CA ASP A 212 24.96 -26.11 -15.34
C ASP A 212 24.62 -27.19 -16.39
N GLU A 213 25.42 -28.25 -16.50
CA GLU A 213 25.19 -29.34 -17.44
C GLU A 213 24.05 -30.26 -17.00
N LYS A 214 24.00 -30.60 -15.70
CA LYS A 214 22.90 -31.39 -15.11
C LYS A 214 21.56 -30.66 -15.29
N GLU A 215 21.52 -29.36 -15.00
CA GLU A 215 20.32 -28.54 -15.18
C GLU A 215 19.86 -28.46 -16.65
N ARG A 216 20.80 -28.34 -17.59
CA ARG A 216 20.50 -28.33 -19.03
C ARG A 216 20.01 -29.68 -19.53
N THR A 217 20.53 -30.79 -19.01
CA THR A 217 20.07 -32.14 -19.38
C THR A 217 18.64 -32.40 -18.91
N ILE A 218 18.25 -31.92 -17.72
CA ILE A 218 16.87 -31.98 -17.21
C ILE A 218 15.92 -31.21 -18.13
N ALA A 219 16.27 -29.98 -18.53
CA ALA A 219 15.45 -29.19 -19.44
C ALA A 219 15.28 -29.86 -20.83
N LYS A 220 16.33 -30.53 -21.33
CA LYS A 220 16.29 -31.31 -22.58
C LYS A 220 15.42 -32.56 -22.46
N ALA A 221 15.43 -33.23 -21.31
CA ALA A 221 14.57 -34.39 -21.04
C ALA A 221 13.09 -33.98 -21.00
N ALA A 222 12.77 -32.85 -20.37
CA ALA A 222 11.43 -32.27 -20.37
C ALA A 222 10.90 -31.97 -21.79
N LEU A 223 11.75 -31.44 -22.68
CA LEU A 223 11.38 -31.21 -24.08
C LEU A 223 11.03 -32.52 -24.80
N SER A 224 11.86 -33.55 -24.64
CA SER A 224 11.60 -34.88 -25.22
C SER A 224 10.29 -35.50 -24.69
N ILE A 225 9.98 -35.30 -23.41
CA ILE A 225 8.70 -35.72 -22.81
C ILE A 225 7.53 -34.96 -23.44
N ALA A 226 7.64 -33.65 -23.61
CA ALA A 226 6.59 -32.84 -24.23
C ALA A 226 6.31 -33.24 -25.67
N GLU A 227 7.35 -33.52 -26.46
CA GLU A 227 7.22 -34.05 -27.82
C GLU A 227 6.54 -35.42 -27.86
N LEU A 228 6.86 -36.31 -26.90
CA LEU A 228 6.21 -37.62 -26.76
C LEU A 228 4.72 -37.48 -26.40
N MET A 229 4.38 -36.58 -25.48
CA MET A 229 3.00 -36.31 -25.08
C MET A 229 2.18 -35.72 -26.24
N ALA A 230 2.76 -34.80 -27.01
CA ALA A 230 2.11 -34.23 -28.19
C ALA A 230 1.83 -35.28 -29.28
N LEU A 231 2.67 -36.31 -29.40
CA LEU A 231 2.42 -37.43 -30.32
C LEU A 231 1.32 -38.38 -29.82
N LEU A 232 1.10 -38.45 -28.51
CA LEU A 232 0.07 -39.30 -27.91
C LEU A 232 -1.32 -38.65 -27.91
N GLN A 233 -1.39 -37.31 -27.98
CA GLN A 233 -2.65 -36.59 -28.07
C GLN A 233 -3.23 -36.62 -29.50
N PRO A 234 -4.57 -36.70 -29.66
CA PRO A 234 -5.20 -36.52 -30.97
C PRO A 234 -4.93 -35.11 -31.51
N PRO A 235 -4.89 -34.91 -32.85
CA PRO A 235 -4.77 -33.57 -33.42
C PRO A 235 -5.99 -32.76 -32.97
N GLU A 236 -5.75 -31.63 -32.29
CA GLU A 236 -6.83 -30.73 -31.92
C GLU A 236 -7.58 -30.28 -33.19
N ALA A 237 -8.91 -30.40 -33.15
CA ALA A 237 -9.81 -29.98 -34.22
C ALA A 237 -9.80 -28.45 -34.35
N GLY A 238 -8.76 -27.91 -34.97
CA GLY A 238 -8.57 -26.49 -35.22
C GLY A 238 -8.30 -26.22 -36.69
N GLY A 239 -9.35 -26.24 -37.50
CA GLY A 239 -9.30 -25.89 -38.91
C GLY A 239 -10.55 -26.38 -39.64
N THR A 240 -11.40 -25.45 -40.05
CA THR A 240 -12.59 -25.68 -40.87
C THR A 240 -12.22 -26.26 -42.23
N ASP A 241 -12.00 -27.57 -42.30
CA ASP A 241 -12.10 -28.35 -43.54
C ASP A 241 -12.81 -29.66 -43.22
N GLN A 242 -14.14 -29.62 -43.34
CA GLN A 242 -14.97 -30.81 -43.45
C GLN A 242 -14.60 -31.52 -44.76
N SER A 243 -13.74 -32.55 -44.73
CA SER A 243 -13.72 -33.64 -45.74
C SER A 243 -12.65 -34.74 -45.56
N SER A 244 -12.17 -35.05 -44.36
CA SER A 244 -11.41 -36.29 -44.13
C SER A 244 -11.99 -37.12 -42.99
N ASP A 245 -12.97 -37.95 -43.33
CA ASP A 245 -13.60 -38.97 -42.47
C ASP A 245 -12.65 -40.16 -42.22
N THR A 246 -11.34 -39.92 -42.13
CA THR A 246 -10.35 -40.97 -41.86
C THR A 246 -10.32 -41.27 -40.36
N PRO A 247 -10.63 -42.49 -39.91
CA PRO A 247 -10.56 -42.85 -38.49
C PRO A 247 -9.13 -42.68 -37.95
N PHE A 248 -8.96 -41.73 -37.03
CA PHE A 248 -7.71 -41.53 -36.30
C PHE A 248 -7.49 -42.69 -35.32
N VAL A 249 -6.44 -43.48 -35.52
CA VAL A 249 -6.03 -44.53 -34.57
C VAL A 249 -5.11 -43.92 -33.52
N GLU A 250 -5.53 -43.99 -32.26
CA GLU A 250 -4.72 -43.56 -31.12
C GLU A 250 -3.48 -44.46 -30.96
N LEU A 251 -2.31 -43.85 -30.81
CA LEU A 251 -1.04 -44.58 -30.64
C LEU A 251 -0.99 -45.38 -29.33
N SER A 252 -1.77 -45.00 -28.33
CA SER A 252 -1.99 -45.73 -27.07
C SER A 252 -2.48 -47.17 -27.30
N SER A 253 -3.23 -47.42 -28.37
CA SER A 253 -3.79 -48.73 -28.72
C SER A 253 -2.75 -49.70 -29.32
N VAL A 254 -1.59 -49.19 -29.73
CA VAL A 254 -0.50 -50.00 -30.31
C VAL A 254 0.29 -50.65 -29.19
N LYS A 255 0.28 -51.98 -29.09
CA LYS A 255 0.97 -52.76 -28.02
C LYS A 255 2.43 -52.35 -27.80
N ALA A 256 3.16 -52.05 -28.86
CA ALA A 256 4.56 -51.61 -28.78
C ALA A 256 4.73 -50.24 -28.12
N VAL A 257 3.81 -49.30 -28.34
CA VAL A 257 3.78 -47.97 -27.70
C VAL A 257 3.29 -48.09 -26.25
N ALA A 258 2.22 -48.87 -26.03
CA ALA A 258 1.65 -49.11 -24.71
C ALA A 258 2.66 -49.67 -23.70
N ALA A 259 3.60 -50.52 -24.16
CA ALA A 259 4.66 -51.05 -23.31
C ALA A 259 5.63 -49.98 -22.77
N TYR A 260 5.80 -48.86 -23.48
CA TYR A 260 6.68 -47.76 -23.06
C TYR A 260 5.96 -46.63 -22.31
N LEU A 261 4.61 -46.61 -22.29
CA LEU A 261 3.84 -45.58 -21.56
C LEU A 261 4.21 -45.49 -20.07
N PRO A 262 4.29 -46.60 -19.30
CA PRO A 262 4.68 -46.53 -17.88
C PRO A 262 6.07 -45.94 -17.65
N PHE A 263 6.99 -46.15 -18.60
CA PHE A 263 8.32 -45.56 -18.56
C PHE A 263 8.27 -44.05 -18.81
N VAL A 264 7.48 -43.59 -19.78
CA VAL A 264 7.30 -42.16 -20.06
C VAL A 264 6.64 -41.45 -18.87
N ASP A 265 5.64 -42.07 -18.25
CA ASP A 265 4.97 -41.53 -17.06
C ASP A 265 5.92 -41.45 -15.86
N SER A 266 6.71 -42.50 -15.63
CA SER A 266 7.75 -42.52 -14.58
C SER A 266 8.82 -41.46 -14.83
N ALA A 267 9.29 -41.32 -16.07
CA ALA A 267 10.24 -40.28 -16.47
C ALA A 267 9.67 -38.87 -16.26
N ARG A 268 8.40 -38.64 -16.61
CA ARG A 268 7.71 -37.37 -16.37
C ARG A 268 7.62 -37.06 -14.88
N SER A 269 7.22 -38.03 -14.06
CA SER A 269 7.15 -37.86 -12.60
C SER A 269 8.52 -37.50 -12.01
N ARG A 270 9.57 -38.20 -12.44
CA ARG A 270 10.95 -37.94 -12.00
C ARG A 270 11.43 -36.54 -12.38
N VAL A 271 11.30 -36.15 -13.65
CA VAL A 271 11.72 -34.81 -14.13
C VAL A 271 10.90 -33.71 -13.46
N THR A 272 9.63 -33.94 -13.14
CA THR A 272 8.79 -32.99 -12.39
C THR A 272 9.29 -32.83 -10.96
N SER A 273 9.59 -33.93 -10.25
CA SER A 273 10.17 -33.88 -8.90
C SER A 273 11.53 -33.17 -8.86
N ASP A 274 12.41 -33.48 -9.81
CA ASP A 274 13.73 -32.84 -9.88
C ASP A 274 13.60 -31.34 -10.20
N MET A 275 12.69 -30.97 -11.10
CA MET A 275 12.35 -29.56 -11.38
C MET A 275 11.84 -28.85 -10.13
N GLU A 276 10.88 -29.41 -9.38
CA GLU A 276 10.35 -28.82 -8.14
C GLU A 276 11.48 -28.58 -7.12
N GLN A 277 12.38 -29.56 -6.92
CA GLN A 277 13.54 -29.40 -6.04
C GLN A 277 14.49 -28.30 -6.53
N MET A 278 14.73 -28.21 -7.84
CA MET A 278 15.53 -27.14 -8.43
C MET A 278 14.91 -25.76 -8.18
N VAL A 279 13.59 -25.61 -8.34
CA VAL A 279 12.88 -24.35 -8.07
C VAL A 279 13.03 -23.97 -6.59
N ILE A 280 12.74 -24.91 -5.68
CA ILE A 280 12.82 -24.67 -4.23
C ILE A 280 14.25 -24.28 -3.83
N ASN A 281 15.26 -25.01 -4.33
CA ASN A 281 16.65 -24.71 -4.03
C ASN A 281 17.08 -23.36 -4.64
N GLY A 282 16.65 -23.06 -5.87
CA GLY A 282 16.91 -21.79 -6.54
C GLY A 282 16.32 -20.59 -5.79
N LEU A 283 15.12 -20.70 -5.25
CA LEU A 283 14.53 -19.66 -4.40
C LEU A 283 15.19 -19.58 -3.02
N ARG A 284 15.62 -20.71 -2.46
CA ARG A 284 16.30 -20.73 -1.16
C ARG A 284 17.66 -20.06 -1.22
N THR A 285 18.42 -20.29 -2.29
CA THR A 285 19.76 -19.73 -2.49
C THR A 285 19.75 -18.42 -3.28
N LEU A 286 18.58 -18.00 -3.77
CA LEU A 286 18.40 -16.85 -4.69
C LEU A 286 19.25 -16.97 -5.98
N ASN A 287 19.58 -18.20 -6.40
CA ASN A 287 20.34 -18.46 -7.61
C ASN A 287 19.47 -18.31 -8.87
N GLN A 288 19.67 -17.20 -9.59
CA GLN A 288 18.91 -16.89 -10.80
C GLN A 288 19.14 -17.87 -11.95
N SER A 289 20.31 -18.53 -12.03
CA SER A 289 20.63 -19.51 -13.09
C SER A 289 19.82 -20.81 -12.92
N LEU A 290 19.85 -21.36 -11.70
CA LEU A 290 19.08 -22.54 -11.32
C LEU A 290 17.55 -22.31 -11.43
N LEU A 291 17.07 -21.13 -11.03
CA LEU A 291 15.68 -20.69 -11.26
C LEU A 291 15.35 -20.62 -12.76
N ALA A 292 16.26 -20.09 -13.57
CA ALA A 292 16.10 -20.02 -15.01
C ALA A 292 15.98 -21.41 -15.65
N SER A 293 16.85 -22.36 -15.29
CA SER A 293 16.84 -23.73 -15.80
C SER A 293 15.60 -24.51 -15.37
N SER A 294 15.17 -24.34 -14.12
CA SER A 294 13.97 -24.99 -13.60
C SER A 294 12.68 -24.44 -14.21
N LEU A 295 12.54 -23.12 -14.37
CA LEU A 295 11.40 -22.51 -15.06
C LEU A 295 11.37 -22.89 -16.55
N GLN A 296 12.52 -23.04 -17.20
CA GLN A 296 12.59 -23.58 -18.57
C GLN A 296 12.08 -25.02 -18.64
N THR A 297 12.44 -25.84 -17.66
CA THR A 297 11.94 -27.22 -17.54
C THR A 297 10.43 -27.23 -17.35
N ALA A 298 9.88 -26.35 -16.51
CA ALA A 298 8.44 -26.19 -16.29
C ALA A 298 7.69 -25.74 -17.55
N HIS A 299 8.27 -24.80 -18.30
CA HIS A 299 7.72 -24.35 -19.59
C HIS A 299 7.68 -25.49 -20.60
N ASN A 300 8.77 -26.27 -20.71
CA ASN A 300 8.84 -27.41 -21.60
C ASN A 300 7.78 -28.47 -21.24
N LEU A 301 7.52 -28.70 -19.95
CA LEU A 301 6.46 -29.59 -19.47
C LEU A 301 5.03 -29.02 -19.56
N ARG A 302 4.86 -27.76 -19.99
CA ARG A 302 3.59 -27.03 -20.04
C ARG A 302 2.88 -26.87 -18.68
N VAL A 303 3.65 -26.79 -17.59
CA VAL A 303 3.13 -26.61 -16.21
C VAL A 303 3.56 -25.28 -15.58
N LEU A 304 4.21 -24.40 -16.35
CA LEU A 304 4.76 -23.13 -15.86
C LEU A 304 3.71 -22.23 -15.16
N PRO A 305 2.51 -21.98 -15.72
CA PRO A 305 1.56 -21.07 -15.08
C PRO A 305 1.07 -21.59 -13.71
N ASP A 306 0.71 -22.87 -13.65
CA ASP A 306 0.26 -23.52 -12.41
C ASP A 306 1.39 -23.55 -11.35
N LEU A 307 2.63 -23.83 -11.78
CA LEU A 307 3.80 -23.82 -10.90
C LEU A 307 4.04 -22.43 -10.28
N VAL A 308 3.97 -21.36 -11.08
CA VAL A 308 4.16 -19.99 -10.60
C VAL A 308 3.03 -19.60 -9.64
N GLN A 309 1.78 -19.95 -9.96
CA GLN A 309 0.64 -19.68 -9.07
C GLN A 309 0.79 -20.40 -7.72
N ASN A 310 1.09 -21.70 -7.74
CA ASN A 310 1.30 -22.49 -6.52
C ASN A 310 2.45 -21.92 -5.69
N LEU A 311 3.56 -21.56 -6.33
CA LEU A 311 4.72 -21.02 -5.62
C LEU A 311 4.44 -19.67 -4.94
N VAL A 312 3.69 -18.78 -5.61
CA VAL A 312 3.26 -17.51 -5.03
C VAL A 312 2.27 -17.75 -3.88
N SER A 313 1.36 -18.71 -4.02
CA SER A 313 0.44 -19.13 -2.95
C SER A 313 1.20 -19.67 -1.75
N ASP A 314 2.14 -20.60 -1.96
CA ASP A 314 2.95 -21.22 -0.89
C ASP A 314 3.77 -20.18 -0.13
N LEU A 315 4.38 -19.22 -0.84
CA LEU A 315 5.11 -18.11 -0.21
C LEU A 315 4.16 -17.19 0.57
N SER A 316 2.95 -16.95 0.07
CA SER A 316 1.93 -16.15 0.77
C SER A 316 1.44 -16.85 2.04
N ASP A 317 1.14 -18.14 1.96
CA ASP A 317 0.72 -18.97 3.10
C ASP A 317 1.82 -19.12 4.14
N ALA A 318 3.07 -19.27 3.71
CA ALA A 318 4.23 -19.27 4.59
C ALA A 318 4.36 -17.96 5.38
N VAL A 319 4.13 -16.82 4.73
CA VAL A 319 4.15 -15.52 5.42
C VAL A 319 2.95 -15.36 6.36
N GLU A 320 1.74 -15.78 5.97
CA GLU A 320 0.60 -15.76 6.88
C GLU A 320 0.89 -16.60 8.15
N GLY A 321 1.47 -17.79 7.98
CA GLY A 321 1.89 -18.65 9.07
C GLY A 321 2.91 -17.99 10.01
N ARG A 322 3.89 -17.28 9.45
CA ARG A 322 4.91 -16.53 10.21
C ARG A 322 4.32 -15.35 10.97
N ILE A 323 3.42 -14.57 10.35
CA ILE A 323 2.72 -13.46 11.01
C ILE A 323 1.91 -13.99 12.20
N ARG A 324 1.16 -15.08 11.99
CA ARG A 324 0.38 -15.73 13.05
C ARG A 324 1.27 -16.25 14.18
N TYR A 325 2.37 -16.89 13.84
CA TYR A 325 3.35 -17.40 14.80
C TYR A 325 4.01 -16.28 15.61
N ALA A 326 4.25 -15.13 14.99
CA ALA A 326 4.90 -14.00 15.65
C ALA A 326 4.00 -13.34 16.73
N LEU A 327 2.68 -13.38 16.51
CA LEU A 327 1.66 -12.80 17.39
C LEU A 327 1.04 -13.81 18.37
N ASP A 328 1.49 -15.08 18.39
CA ASP A 328 0.93 -16.12 19.24
C ASP A 328 1.37 -15.97 20.71
N LEU A 329 0.44 -15.54 21.56
CA LEU A 329 0.69 -15.39 23.00
C LEU A 329 1.02 -16.72 23.70
N THR A 330 0.54 -17.86 23.21
CA THR A 330 0.82 -19.15 23.85
C THR A 330 2.27 -19.57 23.65
N ARG A 331 2.86 -19.17 22.51
CA ARG A 331 4.29 -19.33 22.23
C ARG A 331 5.12 -18.41 23.12
N ILE A 332 4.77 -17.12 23.14
CA ILE A 332 5.45 -16.12 23.96
C ILE A 332 5.41 -16.51 25.45
N ALA A 333 4.27 -17.02 25.93
CA ALA A 333 4.14 -17.54 27.29
C ALA A 333 5.18 -18.63 27.60
N LYS A 334 5.34 -19.62 26.70
CA LYS A 334 6.30 -20.72 26.86
C LYS A 334 7.76 -20.28 26.80
N GLU A 335 8.05 -19.19 26.08
CA GLU A 335 9.39 -18.62 25.94
C GLU A 335 9.79 -17.79 27.16
N VAL A 336 8.84 -17.08 27.76
CA VAL A 336 9.06 -16.21 28.92
C VAL A 336 8.99 -16.97 30.26
N LEU A 337 8.18 -18.03 30.34
CA LEU A 337 8.19 -18.92 31.51
C LEU A 337 9.56 -19.62 31.58
N PRO A 338 10.31 -19.48 32.68
CA PRO A 338 11.59 -20.15 32.82
C PRO A 338 11.39 -21.65 32.61
N ARG A 339 12.28 -22.28 31.82
CA ARG A 339 12.62 -23.69 32.06
C ARG A 339 13.18 -23.74 33.48
N GLU A 340 12.32 -23.98 34.48
CA GLU A 340 12.77 -24.23 35.85
C GLU A 340 13.89 -25.27 35.81
N GLN A 341 15.06 -24.88 36.29
CA GLN A 341 16.09 -25.81 36.67
C GLN A 341 15.45 -26.81 37.63
N ALA A 342 15.53 -28.09 37.28
CA ALA A 342 14.99 -29.18 38.05
C ALA A 342 15.67 -29.28 39.42
N SER A 343 15.12 -28.61 40.43
CA SER A 343 15.45 -28.89 41.83
C SER A 343 14.38 -28.36 42.80
N ALA A 344 13.25 -29.08 42.91
CA ALA A 344 12.57 -29.46 44.15
C ALA A 344 11.13 -29.92 43.87
N PRO A 345 10.65 -31.04 44.45
CA PRO A 345 9.30 -31.54 44.25
C PRO A 345 8.38 -31.01 45.35
N THR A 346 7.63 -29.95 45.08
CA THR A 346 6.40 -29.64 45.82
C THR A 346 5.28 -29.33 44.83
N SER A 347 4.64 -30.42 44.41
CA SER A 347 3.33 -30.38 43.76
C SER A 347 2.30 -29.95 44.80
N LEU A 348 1.59 -28.85 44.53
CA LEU A 348 0.14 -28.71 44.69
C LEU A 348 -0.27 -27.37 44.07
N TYR A 349 -1.19 -27.44 43.10
CA TYR A 349 -1.66 -26.38 42.19
C TYR A 349 -0.71 -25.97 41.05
N LYS A 350 -0.62 -26.85 40.03
CA LYS A 350 -0.25 -26.47 38.67
C LYS A 350 -1.36 -25.57 38.10
N SER A 351 -1.30 -24.30 38.49
CA SER A 351 -2.20 -23.23 38.04
C SER A 351 -2.24 -23.22 36.51
N ARG A 352 -3.45 -23.05 35.97
CA ARG A 352 -3.77 -22.93 34.53
C ARG A 352 -2.64 -22.21 33.78
N PHE A 353 -2.21 -22.77 32.65
CA PHE A 353 -1.34 -22.06 31.69
C PHE A 353 -1.89 -20.64 31.52
N ARG A 354 -1.20 -19.65 32.09
CA ARG A 354 -1.62 -18.26 32.00
C ARG A 354 -1.23 -17.76 30.62
N THR A 355 -2.23 -17.51 29.80
CA THR A 355 -2.10 -16.95 28.45
C THR A 355 -2.02 -15.42 28.45
N GLU A 356 -2.10 -14.79 29.62
CA GLU A 356 -2.03 -13.35 29.79
C GLU A 356 -0.92 -12.94 30.77
N PRO A 357 -0.14 -11.89 30.46
CA PRO A 357 0.92 -11.40 31.33
C PRO A 357 0.37 -10.69 32.57
N THR A 358 1.10 -10.80 33.67
CA THR A 358 0.88 -10.00 34.89
C THR A 358 1.75 -8.74 34.87
N ASN A 359 1.46 -7.75 35.73
CA ASN A 359 2.27 -6.52 35.82
C ASN A 359 3.77 -6.77 36.04
N VAL A 360 4.15 -7.88 36.68
CA VAL A 360 5.56 -8.25 36.92
C VAL A 360 6.21 -8.91 35.70
N THR A 361 5.46 -9.72 34.95
CA THR A 361 5.97 -10.46 33.78
C THR A 361 5.80 -9.68 32.48
N ALA A 362 4.96 -8.65 32.45
CA ALA A 362 4.68 -7.83 31.27
C ALA A 362 5.94 -7.31 30.54
N PRO A 363 7.00 -6.81 31.22
CA PRO A 363 8.19 -6.34 30.51
C PRO A 363 8.92 -7.46 29.73
N GLN A 364 8.96 -8.67 30.30
CA GLN A 364 9.59 -9.84 29.65
C GLN A 364 8.76 -10.31 28.45
N TRP A 365 7.43 -10.32 28.58
CA TRP A 365 6.52 -10.62 27.47
C TRP A 365 6.61 -9.57 26.36
N GLN A 366 6.75 -8.29 26.70
CA GLN A 366 6.98 -7.23 25.72
C GLN A 366 8.29 -7.44 24.98
N ALA A 367 9.39 -7.75 25.68
CA ALA A 367 10.68 -8.01 25.05
C ALA A 367 10.61 -9.19 24.07
N ALA A 368 10.00 -10.31 24.48
CA ALA A 368 9.83 -11.48 23.62
C ALA A 368 8.92 -11.19 22.40
N LEU A 369 7.83 -10.45 22.59
CA LEU A 369 6.97 -10.02 21.48
C LEU A 369 7.74 -9.17 20.46
N TRP A 370 8.53 -8.20 20.91
CA TRP A 370 9.28 -7.34 20.01
C TRP A 370 10.39 -8.11 19.28
N ALA A 371 11.11 -9.02 19.94
CA ALA A 371 12.08 -9.89 19.28
C ALA A 371 11.41 -10.79 18.22
N SER A 372 10.20 -11.28 18.50
CA SER A 372 9.39 -12.04 17.56
C SER A 372 9.00 -11.20 16.33
N LEU A 373 8.61 -9.93 16.53
CA LEU A 373 8.28 -9.01 15.44
C LEU A 373 9.50 -8.59 14.61
N GLU A 374 10.67 -8.47 15.25
CA GLU A 374 11.95 -8.25 14.56
C GLU A 374 12.30 -9.43 13.64
N SER A 375 12.19 -10.67 14.12
CA SER A 375 12.36 -11.89 13.30
C SER A 375 11.34 -11.95 12.16
N LEU A 376 10.08 -11.61 12.45
CA LEU A 376 9.02 -11.59 11.44
C LEU A 376 9.36 -10.67 10.26
N VAL A 377 9.88 -9.48 10.53
CA VAL A 377 10.26 -8.53 9.48
C VAL A 377 11.35 -9.09 8.58
N GLU A 378 12.38 -9.72 9.15
CA GLU A 378 13.44 -10.37 8.38
C GLU A 378 12.88 -11.48 7.49
N GLU A 379 12.05 -12.34 8.06
CA GLU A 379 11.44 -13.46 7.37
C GLU A 379 10.44 -13.03 6.28
N MET A 380 9.66 -11.98 6.52
CA MET A 380 8.77 -11.38 5.52
C MET A 380 9.58 -10.81 4.35
N ALA A 381 10.67 -10.10 4.64
CA ALA A 381 11.54 -9.54 3.61
C ALA A 381 12.15 -10.62 2.73
N ASP A 382 12.60 -11.73 3.32
CA ASP A 382 13.15 -12.86 2.57
C ASP A 382 12.12 -13.47 1.61
N CYS A 383 10.85 -13.58 2.02
CA CYS A 383 9.77 -14.03 1.12
C CYS A 383 9.51 -13.02 -0.02
N CYS A 384 9.51 -11.71 0.28
CA CYS A 384 9.38 -10.68 -0.75
C CYS A 384 10.50 -10.81 -1.79
N ILE A 385 11.77 -10.92 -1.34
CA ILE A 385 12.94 -11.03 -2.22
C ILE A 385 12.83 -12.26 -3.11
N LYS A 386 12.32 -13.39 -2.60
CA LYS A 386 12.07 -14.60 -3.41
C LYS A 386 11.06 -14.36 -4.52
N VAL A 387 9.93 -13.70 -4.23
CA VAL A 387 8.91 -13.37 -5.24
C VAL A 387 9.46 -12.43 -6.31
N TYR A 388 10.22 -11.41 -5.92
CA TYR A 388 10.85 -10.49 -6.87
C TYR A 388 11.94 -11.17 -7.70
N THR A 389 12.71 -12.09 -7.11
CA THR A 389 13.70 -12.89 -7.85
C THR A 389 13.00 -13.79 -8.86
N LEU A 390 11.89 -14.43 -8.50
CA LEU A 390 11.06 -15.22 -9.40
C LEU A 390 10.54 -14.38 -10.58
N GLU A 391 9.93 -13.23 -10.29
CA GLU A 391 9.39 -12.32 -11.33
C GLU A 391 10.51 -11.77 -12.24
N LYS A 392 11.67 -11.45 -11.68
CA LYS A 392 12.84 -11.02 -12.46
C LYS A 392 13.33 -12.12 -13.42
N VAL A 393 13.37 -13.37 -13.00
CA VAL A 393 13.78 -14.47 -13.89
C VAL A 393 12.71 -14.72 -14.96
N LEU A 394 11.41 -14.67 -14.61
CA LEU A 394 10.29 -14.81 -15.55
C LEU A 394 10.26 -13.72 -16.63
N THR A 395 10.68 -12.49 -16.29
CA THR A 395 10.76 -11.37 -17.25
C THR A 395 11.98 -11.48 -18.17
N ILE A 396 13.11 -11.98 -17.66
CA ILE A 396 14.35 -12.12 -18.44
C ILE A 396 14.26 -13.31 -19.41
N LYS A 397 13.62 -14.40 -19.01
CA LYS A 397 13.54 -15.62 -19.83
C LYS A 397 12.46 -15.53 -20.90
N LYS A 398 12.86 -15.91 -22.12
CA LYS A 398 11.99 -16.02 -23.30
C LYS A 398 12.18 -17.39 -23.91
N ASP A 399 11.10 -17.93 -24.46
CA ASP A 399 11.19 -19.14 -25.23
C ASP A 399 12.08 -18.94 -26.46
N ALA A 400 12.98 -19.89 -26.72
CA ALA A 400 13.94 -19.81 -27.82
C ALA A 400 13.26 -19.88 -29.20
N VAL A 401 12.09 -20.52 -29.28
CA VAL A 401 11.37 -20.76 -30.54
C VAL A 401 10.29 -19.70 -30.76
N THR A 402 9.40 -19.48 -29.79
CA THR A 402 8.27 -18.54 -29.92
C THR A 402 8.64 -17.10 -29.56
N LYS A 403 9.78 -16.87 -28.89
CA LYS A 403 10.23 -15.57 -28.34
C LYS A 403 9.28 -14.94 -27.31
N VAL A 404 8.22 -15.65 -26.90
CA VAL A 404 7.27 -15.20 -25.86
C VAL A 404 7.99 -15.22 -24.51
N GLY A 405 7.77 -14.19 -23.69
CA GLY A 405 8.32 -14.12 -22.33
C GLY A 405 7.64 -15.13 -21.42
N PHE A 406 8.40 -15.72 -20.48
CA PHE A 406 7.82 -16.67 -19.53
C PHE A 406 6.78 -16.01 -18.61
N LEU A 407 6.93 -14.72 -18.32
CA LEU A 407 5.91 -13.95 -17.62
C LEU A 407 4.59 -13.91 -18.40
N ASP A 408 4.63 -13.66 -19.71
CA ASP A 408 3.40 -13.57 -20.53
C ASP A 408 2.64 -14.90 -20.55
N GLU A 409 3.37 -16.02 -20.57
CA GLU A 409 2.78 -17.35 -20.49
C GLU A 409 2.16 -17.60 -19.11
N ALA A 410 2.84 -17.22 -18.03
CA ALA A 410 2.32 -17.35 -16.67
C ALA A 410 1.06 -16.47 -16.48
N MET A 411 1.03 -15.27 -17.04
CA MET A 411 -0.12 -14.34 -16.99
C MET A 411 -1.36 -14.85 -17.74
N LYS A 412 -1.29 -15.96 -18.49
CA LYS A 412 -2.50 -16.60 -19.04
C LYS A 412 -3.39 -17.22 -17.96
N VAL A 413 -2.79 -17.65 -16.85
CA VAL A 413 -3.49 -18.21 -15.69
C VAL A 413 -3.49 -17.22 -14.52
N LEU A 414 -2.40 -16.46 -14.35
CA LEU A 414 -2.34 -15.41 -13.33
C LEU A 414 -3.07 -14.14 -13.80
N GLU A 415 -4.08 -13.70 -13.05
CA GLU A 415 -4.79 -12.43 -13.31
C GLU A 415 -3.90 -11.20 -13.11
N ASN A 416 -2.95 -11.28 -12.18
CA ASN A 416 -2.08 -10.20 -11.75
C ASN A 416 -0.62 -10.67 -11.65
N LYS A 417 0.32 -9.73 -11.67
CA LYS A 417 1.75 -10.06 -11.51
C LYS A 417 2.00 -10.79 -10.19
N PRO A 418 2.97 -11.73 -10.14
CA PRO A 418 3.35 -12.44 -8.91
C PRO A 418 3.57 -11.51 -7.71
N SER A 419 4.32 -10.42 -7.89
CA SER A 419 4.53 -9.39 -6.87
C SER A 419 3.23 -8.77 -6.36
N THR A 420 2.35 -8.33 -7.28
CA THR A 420 1.09 -7.67 -6.90
C THR A 420 0.15 -8.60 -6.13
N THR A 421 0.05 -9.87 -6.55
CA THR A 421 -0.75 -10.89 -5.85
C THR A 421 -0.19 -11.14 -4.44
N PHE A 422 1.13 -11.27 -4.33
CA PHE A 422 1.80 -11.46 -3.05
C PHE A 422 1.63 -10.26 -2.11
N TRP A 423 1.78 -9.02 -2.58
CA TRP A 423 1.57 -7.82 -1.74
C TRP A 423 0.13 -7.67 -1.25
N ALA A 424 -0.85 -8.01 -2.10
CA ALA A 424 -2.25 -8.03 -1.69
C ALA A 424 -2.50 -9.07 -0.59
N ALA A 425 -2.00 -10.29 -0.77
CA ALA A 425 -2.10 -11.36 0.23
C ALA A 425 -1.37 -10.99 1.53
N LEU A 426 -0.19 -10.38 1.44
CA LEU A 426 0.60 -9.92 2.58
C LEU A 426 -0.13 -8.83 3.37
N GLY A 427 -0.61 -7.79 2.69
CA GLY A 427 -1.35 -6.71 3.33
C GLY A 427 -2.63 -7.21 4.02
N GLN A 428 -3.38 -8.09 3.35
CA GLN A 428 -4.58 -8.69 3.93
C GLN A 428 -4.27 -9.58 5.14
N SER A 429 -3.19 -10.38 5.06
CA SER A 429 -2.76 -11.25 6.15
C SER A 429 -2.30 -10.44 7.37
N LEU A 430 -1.50 -9.39 7.15
CA LEU A 430 -1.12 -8.45 8.21
C LEU A 430 -2.36 -7.82 8.84
N GLU A 431 -3.26 -7.24 8.04
CA GLU A 431 -4.45 -6.56 8.57
C GLU A 431 -5.33 -7.51 9.39
N LYS A 432 -5.57 -8.72 8.87
CA LYS A 432 -6.38 -9.75 9.53
C LYS A 432 -5.74 -10.18 10.84
N GLN A 433 -4.47 -10.60 10.83
CA GLN A 433 -3.80 -11.16 12.00
C GLN A 433 -3.57 -10.10 13.09
N PHE A 434 -3.16 -8.88 12.73
CA PHE A 434 -2.99 -7.80 13.71
C PHE A 434 -4.33 -7.36 14.33
N ARG A 435 -5.41 -7.30 13.53
CA ARG A 435 -6.75 -6.98 14.03
C ARG A 435 -7.30 -8.07 14.94
N GLU A 436 -7.11 -9.34 14.58
CA GLU A 436 -7.53 -10.48 15.38
C GLU A 436 -6.76 -10.54 16.70
N ALA A 437 -5.43 -10.36 16.65
CA ALA A 437 -4.56 -10.29 17.82
C ALA A 437 -4.92 -9.14 18.77
N ALA A 438 -5.28 -7.97 18.24
CA ALA A 438 -5.74 -6.84 19.04
C ALA A 438 -7.11 -7.09 19.70
N LYS A 439 -7.99 -7.88 19.06
CA LYS A 439 -9.30 -8.25 19.63
C LYS A 439 -9.20 -9.37 20.66
N SER A 440 -8.29 -10.31 20.46
CA SER A 440 -8.13 -11.48 21.33
C SER A 440 -7.34 -11.18 22.60
N SER A 441 -6.44 -10.18 22.57
CA SER A 441 -5.59 -9.82 23.71
C SER A 441 -5.52 -8.33 23.96
N THR A 442 -5.94 -7.92 25.16
CA THR A 442 -5.78 -6.54 25.65
C THR A 442 -4.31 -6.17 25.80
N PHE A 443 -3.44 -7.11 26.20
CA PHE A 443 -2.00 -6.89 26.31
C PHE A 443 -1.36 -6.54 24.96
N LEU A 444 -1.70 -7.28 23.89
CA LEU A 444 -1.18 -6.98 22.55
C LEU A 444 -1.70 -5.64 22.04
N GLN A 445 -3.00 -5.39 22.21
CA GLN A 445 -3.59 -4.11 21.82
C GLN A 445 -2.89 -2.94 22.50
N GLN A 446 -2.67 -3.01 23.82
CA GLN A 446 -2.01 -1.95 24.59
C GLN A 446 -0.54 -1.80 24.22
N THR A 447 0.20 -2.91 24.10
CA THR A 447 1.64 -2.91 23.80
C THR A 447 1.92 -2.38 22.39
N LEU A 448 1.15 -2.84 21.38
CA LEU A 448 1.31 -2.39 19.99
C LEU A 448 0.85 -0.95 19.79
N SER A 449 -0.23 -0.53 20.45
CA SER A 449 -0.69 0.87 20.36
C SER A 449 0.27 1.84 21.06
N ALA A 450 0.79 1.48 22.25
CA ALA A 450 1.75 2.32 22.96
C ALA A 450 3.14 2.31 22.29
N GLY A 451 3.52 1.18 21.69
CA GLY A 451 4.78 0.98 20.97
C GLY A 451 4.68 1.18 19.47
N TYR A 452 3.64 1.84 18.96
CA TYR A 452 3.46 2.06 17.52
C TYR A 452 4.68 2.70 16.84
N PRO A 453 5.34 3.73 17.41
CA PRO A 453 6.60 4.25 16.88
C PRO A 453 7.67 3.18 16.65
N ARG A 454 7.81 2.21 17.57
CA ARG A 454 8.75 1.10 17.43
C ARG A 454 8.31 0.16 16.32
N LEU A 455 7.02 -0.17 16.25
CA LEU A 455 6.46 -0.99 15.18
C LEU A 455 6.71 -0.37 13.80
N LEU A 456 6.47 0.94 13.66
CA LEU A 456 6.69 1.65 12.41
C LEU A 456 8.16 1.63 11.99
N ARG A 457 9.10 1.75 12.93
CA ARG A 457 10.55 1.59 12.64
C ARG A 457 10.90 0.20 12.11
N LEU A 458 10.26 -0.86 12.60
CA LEU A 458 10.46 -2.20 12.06
C LEU A 458 10.00 -2.29 10.61
N PHE A 459 8.86 -1.67 10.29
CA PHE A 459 8.38 -1.61 8.90
C PHE A 459 9.23 -0.69 8.01
N HIS A 460 9.83 0.37 8.54
CA HIS A 460 10.84 1.13 7.79
C HIS A 460 12.06 0.28 7.47
N SER A 461 12.54 -0.53 8.42
CA SER A 461 13.64 -1.48 8.19
C SER A 461 13.27 -2.52 7.13
N PHE A 462 12.04 -3.03 7.17
CA PHE A 462 11.47 -3.91 6.16
C PHE A 462 11.52 -3.28 4.76
N PHE A 463 11.00 -2.05 4.60
CA PHE A 463 11.02 -1.36 3.31
C PHE A 463 12.44 -1.07 2.84
N ALA A 464 13.34 -0.64 3.73
CA ALA A 464 14.74 -0.38 3.40
C ALA A 464 15.46 -1.65 2.87
N LYS A 465 15.19 -2.82 3.46
CA LYS A 465 15.76 -4.10 3.00
C LYS A 465 15.23 -4.50 1.61
N ILE A 466 13.97 -4.20 1.31
CA ILE A 466 13.32 -4.58 0.05
C ILE A 466 13.58 -3.57 -1.09
N ALA A 467 13.87 -2.31 -0.75
CA ALA A 467 14.13 -1.24 -1.73
C ALA A 467 15.32 -1.54 -2.67
N VAL A 468 16.25 -2.44 -2.30
CA VAL A 468 17.35 -2.88 -3.19
C VAL A 468 16.83 -3.74 -4.35
N HIS A 469 15.73 -4.45 -4.15
CA HIS A 469 15.18 -5.41 -5.10
C HIS A 469 13.94 -4.87 -5.83
N THR A 470 13.44 -3.69 -5.46
CA THR A 470 12.11 -3.18 -5.84
C THR A 470 12.09 -1.67 -5.91
N ASP A 471 11.15 -1.10 -6.66
CA ASP A 471 10.90 0.35 -6.67
C ASP A 471 10.02 0.80 -5.48
N THR A 472 10.07 0.09 -4.34
CA THR A 472 9.31 0.49 -3.15
C THR A 472 9.91 1.76 -2.56
N ALA A 473 9.16 2.86 -2.67
CA ALA A 473 9.52 4.15 -2.15
C ALA A 473 8.66 4.48 -0.93
N TYR A 474 9.31 4.78 0.20
CA TYR A 474 8.68 5.38 1.35
C TYR A 474 9.35 6.71 1.67
N SER A 475 8.72 7.80 1.25
CA SER A 475 9.19 9.16 1.50
C SER A 475 8.02 10.10 1.77
N GLN A 476 8.33 11.33 2.21
CA GLN A 476 7.33 12.37 2.42
C GLN A 476 6.61 12.77 1.12
N ALA A 477 7.27 12.64 -0.04
CA ALA A 477 6.74 13.05 -1.34
C ALA A 477 6.08 11.91 -2.13
N GLN A 478 6.52 10.67 -1.91
CA GLN A 478 6.09 9.50 -2.66
C GLN A 478 5.98 8.28 -1.75
N GLN A 479 4.82 7.64 -1.79
CA GLN A 479 4.56 6.33 -1.19
C GLN A 479 4.19 5.36 -2.30
N SER A 480 4.87 4.23 -2.36
CA SER A 480 4.50 3.17 -3.30
C SER A 480 3.18 2.50 -2.86
N PRO A 481 2.39 1.96 -3.79
CA PRO A 481 1.12 1.30 -3.45
C PRO A 481 1.29 0.13 -2.48
N GLU A 482 2.43 -0.57 -2.55
CA GLU A 482 2.81 -1.66 -1.64
C GLU A 482 2.99 -1.15 -0.21
N THR A 483 3.70 -0.03 -0.03
CA THR A 483 3.88 0.58 1.29
C THR A 483 2.56 1.06 1.87
N ILE A 484 1.67 1.63 1.05
CA ILE A 484 0.33 2.04 1.48
C ILE A 484 -0.47 0.84 1.97
N LEU A 485 -0.45 -0.29 1.25
CA LEU A 485 -1.14 -1.51 1.65
C LEU A 485 -0.69 -2.01 3.02
N VAL A 486 0.63 -2.07 3.25
CA VAL A 486 1.20 -2.53 4.52
C VAL A 486 0.91 -1.55 5.65
N LEU A 487 1.09 -0.24 5.45
CA LEU A 487 0.82 0.74 6.50
C LEU A 487 -0.67 0.84 6.84
N ARG A 488 -1.56 0.64 5.85
CA ARG A 488 -3.00 0.54 6.09
C ARG A 488 -3.34 -0.59 7.05
N ALA A 489 -2.64 -1.72 6.99
CA ALA A 489 -2.82 -2.82 7.93
C ALA A 489 -2.52 -2.41 9.40
N LEU A 490 -1.68 -1.39 9.61
CA LEU A 490 -1.27 -0.88 10.92
C LEU A 490 -2.07 0.35 11.40
N SER A 491 -2.96 0.89 10.55
CA SER A 491 -3.70 2.14 10.79
C SER A 491 -4.52 2.14 12.09
N LEU A 492 -4.99 0.97 12.55
CA LEU A 492 -5.70 0.82 13.82
C LEU A 492 -4.83 1.26 15.01
N PHE A 493 -3.56 0.86 15.02
CA PHE A 493 -2.62 1.20 16.09
C PHE A 493 -2.13 2.64 15.96
N GLU A 494 -1.96 3.14 14.74
CA GLU A 494 -1.65 4.54 14.50
C GLU A 494 -2.74 5.46 15.07
N SER A 495 -4.01 5.21 14.73
CA SER A 495 -5.15 5.97 15.24
C SER A 495 -5.22 5.92 16.77
N SER A 496 -4.98 4.74 17.35
CA SER A 496 -4.95 4.54 18.81
C SER A 496 -3.79 5.31 19.45
N TYR A 497 -2.60 5.30 18.84
CA TYR A 497 -1.43 6.04 19.29
C TYR A 497 -1.67 7.56 19.22
N LEU A 498 -2.18 8.07 18.10
CA LEU A 498 -2.51 9.49 17.91
C LEU A 498 -3.55 9.97 18.91
N THR A 499 -4.56 9.16 19.19
CA THR A 499 -5.56 9.45 20.24
C THR A 499 -4.88 9.56 21.60
N ARG A 500 -4.02 8.60 21.97
CA ARG A 500 -3.27 8.63 23.24
C ARG A 500 -2.34 9.83 23.35
N SER A 501 -1.65 10.18 22.28
CA SER A 501 -0.78 11.34 22.20
C SER A 501 -1.57 12.63 22.47
N SER A 502 -2.71 12.81 21.80
CA SER A 502 -3.61 13.94 22.06
C SER A 502 -4.13 13.93 23.50
N THR A 503 -4.53 12.77 24.03
CA THR A 503 -4.99 12.65 25.43
C THR A 503 -3.90 13.06 26.41
N ARG A 504 -2.64 12.65 26.24
CA ARG A 504 -1.53 13.04 27.12
C ARG A 504 -1.27 14.55 27.13
N ILE A 505 -1.30 15.19 25.95
CA ILE A 505 -1.16 16.65 25.86
C ILE A 505 -2.36 17.32 26.53
N ASN A 506 -3.58 16.84 26.26
CA ASN A 506 -4.80 17.38 26.88
C ASN A 506 -4.88 17.14 28.39
N GLU A 507 -4.30 16.06 28.92
CA GLU A 507 -4.13 15.80 30.35
C GLU A 507 -3.14 16.79 30.96
N ALA A 508 -2.00 17.07 30.30
CA ALA A 508 -1.08 18.11 30.75
C ALA A 508 -1.76 19.49 30.80
N VAL A 509 -2.56 19.81 29.76
CA VAL A 509 -3.38 21.03 29.73
C VAL A 509 -4.49 21.00 30.79
N GLY A 510 -5.12 19.86 31.05
CA GLY A 510 -6.11 19.67 32.11
C GLY A 510 -5.54 19.92 33.50
N ASN A 511 -4.41 19.28 33.79
CA ASN A 511 -3.70 19.39 35.06
C ASN A 511 -3.21 20.82 35.30
N ALA A 512 -2.76 21.52 34.25
CA ALA A 512 -2.37 22.92 34.35
C ALA A 512 -3.51 23.80 34.89
N PHE A 513 -4.74 23.59 34.43
CA PHE A 513 -5.90 24.42 34.82
C PHE A 513 -6.78 23.82 35.91
N ALA A 514 -6.42 22.68 36.51
CA ALA A 514 -7.25 21.97 37.48
C ALA A 514 -7.55 22.80 38.74
N GLY A 515 -6.65 23.72 39.13
CA GLY A 515 -6.81 24.62 40.27
C GLY A 515 -7.77 25.80 40.06
N GLY A 516 -8.19 26.04 38.81
CA GLY A 516 -9.07 27.17 38.45
C GLY A 516 -8.55 28.52 38.93
N ALA A 517 -9.47 29.45 39.25
CA ALA A 517 -9.10 30.79 39.73
C ALA A 517 -8.50 30.80 41.15
N ARG A 518 -8.66 29.73 41.94
CA ARG A 518 -8.13 29.63 43.31
C ARG A 518 -6.65 29.26 43.34
N SER A 519 -6.21 28.46 42.37
CA SER A 519 -4.81 28.10 42.16
C SER A 519 -4.52 28.19 40.66
N PRO A 520 -4.34 29.41 40.14
CA PRO A 520 -4.10 29.63 38.72
C PRO A 520 -2.75 29.01 38.29
N PRO A 521 -2.61 28.60 37.02
CA PRO A 521 -1.36 28.00 36.54
C PRO A 521 -0.22 29.00 36.55
N GLY A 522 0.98 28.55 36.90
CA GLY A 522 2.19 29.35 36.87
C GLY A 522 3.27 28.75 35.97
N GLN A 523 4.53 28.99 36.32
CA GLN A 523 5.68 28.57 35.54
C GLN A 523 5.76 27.03 35.35
N ALA A 524 5.54 26.26 36.43
CA ALA A 524 5.67 24.82 36.38
C ALA A 524 4.68 24.20 35.39
N GLU A 525 3.43 24.65 35.42
CA GLU A 525 2.35 24.19 34.55
C GLU A 525 2.65 24.51 33.08
N GLY A 526 3.07 25.74 32.78
CA GLY A 526 3.42 26.13 31.41
C GLY A 526 4.60 25.31 30.85
N THR A 527 5.66 25.12 31.65
CA THR A 527 6.78 24.28 31.23
C THR A 527 6.39 22.81 31.05
N ASN A 528 5.45 22.29 31.84
CA ASN A 528 4.97 20.93 31.73
C ASN A 528 4.13 20.71 30.46
N VAL A 529 3.26 21.67 30.09
CA VAL A 529 2.49 21.61 28.83
C VAL A 529 3.44 21.62 27.63
N ALA A 530 4.41 22.56 27.60
CA ALA A 530 5.39 22.61 26.53
C ALA A 530 6.25 21.33 26.45
N ARG A 531 6.64 20.75 27.60
CA ARG A 531 7.39 19.49 27.64
C ARG A 531 6.55 18.32 27.13
N ALA A 532 5.26 18.26 27.44
CA ALA A 532 4.37 17.22 26.95
C ALA A 532 4.28 17.25 25.41
N VAL A 533 4.14 18.44 24.82
CA VAL A 533 4.15 18.61 23.36
C VAL A 533 5.49 18.19 22.76
N ALA A 534 6.62 18.68 23.30
CA ALA A 534 7.95 18.35 22.81
C ALA A 534 8.23 16.84 22.85
N ASN A 535 7.90 16.17 23.97
CA ASN A 535 8.11 14.72 24.12
C ASN A 535 7.31 13.89 23.10
N GLU A 536 6.07 14.29 22.82
CA GLU A 536 5.21 13.59 21.86
C GLU A 536 5.74 13.81 20.42
N LEU A 537 6.15 15.03 20.07
CA LEU A 537 6.79 15.33 18.78
C LEU A 537 8.13 14.56 18.61
N ASP A 538 8.97 14.53 19.63
CA ASP A 538 10.25 13.82 19.61
C ASP A 538 10.07 12.32 19.39
N SER A 539 9.04 11.73 20.00
CA SER A 539 8.73 10.31 19.84
C SER A 539 8.32 9.94 18.41
N ALA A 540 7.80 10.91 17.65
CA ALA A 540 7.40 10.75 16.26
C ALA A 540 8.42 11.29 15.25
N LYS A 541 9.47 12.01 15.69
CA LYS A 541 10.43 12.76 14.85
C LYS A 541 11.12 11.93 13.76
N PHE A 542 11.26 10.62 13.95
CA PHE A 542 11.90 9.73 12.99
C PHE A 542 11.07 9.49 11.72
N ASP A 543 9.75 9.71 11.77
CA ASP A 543 8.84 9.51 10.65
C ASP A 543 8.11 10.81 10.26
N PRO A 544 8.25 11.28 9.01
CA PRO A 544 7.72 12.58 8.59
C PRO A 544 6.18 12.65 8.57
N LEU A 545 5.49 11.53 8.39
CA LEU A 545 4.03 11.50 8.33
C LEU A 545 3.42 11.45 9.73
N LEU A 546 4.01 10.65 10.61
CA LEU A 546 3.62 10.51 12.00
C LEU A 546 3.85 11.82 12.75
N VAL A 547 5.03 12.45 12.61
CA VAL A 547 5.30 13.74 13.28
C VAL A 547 4.34 14.83 12.80
N LYS A 548 3.95 14.80 11.52
CA LYS A 548 2.94 15.71 10.97
C LYS A 548 1.55 15.48 11.58
N ALA A 549 1.16 14.22 11.77
CA ALA A 549 -0.10 13.88 12.44
C ALA A 549 -0.09 14.28 13.92
N VAL A 550 1.01 14.02 14.65
CA VAL A 550 1.19 14.45 16.04
C VAL A 550 1.18 15.97 16.16
N ALA A 551 1.85 16.69 15.25
CA ALA A 551 1.86 18.15 15.25
C ALA A 551 0.46 18.77 15.07
N ARG A 552 -0.40 18.18 14.23
CA ARG A 552 -1.81 18.62 14.09
C ARG A 552 -2.61 18.43 15.38
N ASN A 553 -2.42 17.29 16.03
CA ASN A 553 -3.06 17.02 17.32
C ASN A 553 -2.54 17.97 18.41
N ALA A 554 -1.23 18.23 18.44
CA ALA A 554 -0.61 19.18 19.35
C ALA A 554 -1.14 20.61 19.12
N ALA A 555 -1.25 21.07 17.88
CA ALA A 555 -1.83 22.37 17.54
C ALA A 555 -3.26 22.51 18.10
N THR A 556 -4.09 21.49 17.89
CA THR A 556 -5.47 21.45 18.43
C THR A 556 -5.50 21.51 19.96
N SER A 557 -4.60 20.77 20.63
CA SER A 557 -4.46 20.80 22.09
C SER A 557 -3.94 22.15 22.62
N LEU A 558 -3.04 22.82 21.89
CA LEU A 558 -2.55 24.15 22.22
C LEU A 558 -3.63 25.22 22.04
N GLU A 559 -4.51 25.09 21.05
CA GLU A 559 -5.71 25.94 20.94
C GLU A 559 -6.63 25.76 22.15
N ALA A 560 -6.85 24.51 22.59
CA ALA A 560 -7.61 24.25 23.82
C ALA A 560 -6.93 24.85 25.07
N PHE A 561 -5.60 24.81 25.15
CA PHE A 561 -4.82 25.49 26.20
C PHE A 561 -5.04 27.00 26.19
N VAL A 562 -4.98 27.64 25.01
CA VAL A 562 -5.26 29.06 24.84
C VAL A 562 -6.69 29.42 25.25
N ASN A 563 -7.69 28.65 24.81
CA ASN A 563 -9.09 28.89 25.13
C ASN A 563 -9.36 28.80 26.64
N ARG A 564 -8.72 27.86 27.34
CA ARG A 564 -8.80 27.75 28.80
C ARG A 564 -8.14 28.95 29.50
N ALA A 565 -6.96 29.37 29.04
CA ALA A 565 -6.31 30.57 29.57
C ALA A 565 -7.18 31.82 29.38
N ASP A 566 -7.81 31.99 28.21
CA ASP A 566 -8.69 33.13 27.92
C ASP A 566 -9.94 33.13 28.82
N SER A 567 -10.48 31.95 29.13
CA SER A 567 -11.66 31.81 29.99
C SER A 567 -11.41 32.23 31.45
N LEU A 568 -10.15 32.11 31.92
CA LEU A 568 -9.76 32.49 33.27
C LEU A 568 -9.29 33.95 33.37
N MET A 569 -8.89 34.55 32.25
CA MET A 569 -8.36 35.92 32.20
C MET A 569 -9.35 36.93 32.76
N SER A 570 -8.95 37.70 33.77
CA SER A 570 -9.76 38.80 34.29
C SER A 570 -9.58 40.05 33.43
N ARG A 571 -10.69 40.59 32.92
CA ARG A 571 -10.74 41.84 32.12
C ARG A 571 -11.32 43.03 32.91
N GLU A 572 -11.53 42.85 34.20
CA GLU A 572 -12.12 43.87 35.07
C GLU A 572 -11.14 45.00 35.38
N ARG A 573 -11.66 46.16 35.81
CA ARG A 573 -10.83 47.31 36.22
C ARG A 573 -9.82 46.94 37.32
N ASN A 574 -10.17 46.01 38.20
CA ASN A 574 -9.30 45.56 39.29
C ASN A 574 -8.06 44.80 38.80
N ALA A 575 -8.06 44.25 37.59
CA ALA A 575 -6.89 43.58 37.00
C ALA A 575 -5.73 44.53 36.67
N VAL A 576 -6.01 45.83 36.54
CA VAL A 576 -5.01 46.88 36.26
C VAL A 576 -5.02 47.99 37.31
N ASN A 577 -5.74 47.80 38.42
CA ASN A 577 -5.84 48.80 39.47
C ASN A 577 -4.56 48.82 40.31
N LEU A 578 -3.87 49.96 40.33
CA LEU A 578 -2.62 50.12 41.07
C LEU A 578 -2.83 50.89 42.38
N LEU A 579 -4.07 51.07 42.84
CA LEU A 579 -4.39 51.77 44.08
C LEU A 579 -4.34 50.82 45.28
N GLY A 580 -3.68 51.25 46.34
CA GLY A 580 -3.53 50.49 47.58
C GLY A 580 -2.11 49.94 47.78
N PRO A 581 -1.82 49.40 48.98
CA PRO A 581 -0.48 48.94 49.34
C PRO A 581 -0.16 47.52 48.85
N MET A 582 -1.13 46.78 48.32
CA MET A 582 -0.95 45.40 47.86
C MET A 582 -1.64 45.16 46.51
N PRO A 583 -1.14 44.21 45.69
CA PRO A 583 -1.79 43.82 44.45
C PRO A 583 -3.18 43.20 44.66
N THR A 584 -4.08 43.39 43.70
CA THR A 584 -5.42 42.77 43.74
C THR A 584 -5.36 41.27 43.44
N SER A 585 -6.36 40.51 43.87
CA SER A 585 -6.45 39.08 43.55
C SER A 585 -6.56 38.84 42.03
N GLN A 586 -7.21 39.75 41.29
CA GLN A 586 -7.24 39.72 39.82
C GLN A 586 -5.85 39.92 39.19
N GLN A 587 -4.99 40.77 39.77
CA GLN A 587 -3.61 40.94 39.32
C GLN A 587 -2.77 39.70 39.55
N VAL A 588 -2.90 39.06 40.72
CA VAL A 588 -2.20 37.81 41.04
C VAL A 588 -2.62 36.69 40.07
N LEU A 589 -3.92 36.60 39.76
CA LEU A 589 -4.45 35.65 38.79
C LEU A 589 -3.90 35.91 37.37
N ASN A 590 -3.94 37.16 36.89
CA ASN A 590 -3.45 37.49 35.56
C ASN A 590 -1.93 37.31 35.45
N ALA A 591 -1.17 37.62 36.50
CA ALA A 591 0.29 37.47 36.53
C ALA A 591 0.73 36.00 36.46
N SER A 592 0.04 35.12 37.20
CA SER A 592 0.29 33.68 37.13
C SER A 592 -0.06 33.12 35.75
N LEU A 593 -1.24 33.44 35.20
CA LEU A 593 -1.62 33.07 33.83
C LEU A 593 -0.60 33.54 32.79
N ALA A 594 -0.18 34.81 32.85
CA ALA A 594 0.84 35.35 31.96
C ALA A 594 2.18 34.62 32.09
N THR A 595 2.58 34.28 33.32
CA THR A 595 3.79 33.49 33.58
C THR A 595 3.68 32.10 32.94
N CYS A 596 2.55 31.41 33.08
CA CYS A 596 2.29 30.13 32.43
C CYS A 596 2.38 30.23 30.89
N LEU A 597 1.68 31.21 30.29
CA LEU A 597 1.67 31.42 28.84
C LEU A 597 3.07 31.73 28.29
N TYR A 598 3.84 32.58 28.97
CA TYR A 598 5.19 32.96 28.55
C TYR A 598 6.16 31.77 28.55
N HIS A 599 6.20 30.99 29.64
CA HIS A 599 7.09 29.84 29.75
C HIS A 599 6.70 28.70 28.79
N SER A 600 5.41 28.55 28.49
CA SER A 600 4.94 27.69 27.41
C SER A 600 5.44 28.17 26.05
N TRP A 601 5.21 29.45 25.73
CA TRP A 601 5.61 30.05 24.45
C TRP A 601 7.12 29.96 24.23
N CYS A 602 7.94 30.41 25.18
CA CYS A 602 9.40 30.43 25.04
C CYS A 602 10.01 29.04 24.76
N ARG A 603 9.41 27.97 25.29
CA ARG A 603 9.85 26.60 24.99
C ARG A 603 9.34 26.10 23.65
N LEU A 604 8.08 26.38 23.30
CA LEU A 604 7.49 25.96 22.04
C LEU A 604 8.08 26.71 20.85
N ASP A 605 8.48 27.97 21.03
CA ASP A 605 9.09 28.79 19.99
C ASP A 605 10.45 28.24 19.55
N LYS A 606 11.20 27.60 20.45
CA LYS A 606 12.46 26.91 20.14
C LYS A 606 12.28 25.69 19.22
N LEU A 607 11.08 25.13 19.13
CA LEU A 607 10.80 24.02 18.20
C LEU A 607 10.98 24.44 16.73
N GLN A 608 10.94 25.75 16.43
CA GLN A 608 11.23 26.27 15.10
C GLN A 608 12.66 25.96 14.63
N GLU A 609 13.62 25.81 15.56
CA GLU A 609 15.01 25.48 15.26
C GLU A 609 15.24 23.97 15.09
N GLU A 610 14.38 23.14 15.69
CA GLU A 610 14.59 21.69 15.81
C GLU A 610 13.83 20.84 14.76
N TYR A 611 12.82 21.41 14.10
CA TYR A 611 11.88 20.71 13.22
C TYR A 611 11.83 21.30 11.80
N PRO A 612 11.48 20.50 10.77
CA PRO A 612 11.33 20.98 9.40
C PRO A 612 10.23 22.06 9.25
N ALA A 613 10.38 22.93 8.25
CA ALA A 613 9.48 24.06 8.00
C ALA A 613 7.99 23.65 7.87
N ASP A 614 7.71 22.51 7.25
CA ASP A 614 6.33 22.00 7.09
C ASP A 614 5.64 21.70 8.44
N ILE A 615 6.41 21.21 9.42
CA ILE A 615 5.90 20.90 10.77
C ILE A 615 5.76 22.18 11.59
N VAL A 616 6.75 23.06 11.49
CA VAL A 616 6.73 24.38 12.12
C VAL A 616 5.53 25.19 11.64
N ALA A 617 5.21 25.15 10.34
CA ALA A 617 4.06 25.85 9.77
C ALA A 617 2.72 25.41 10.38
N ILE A 618 2.61 24.16 10.84
CA ILE A 618 1.40 23.64 11.49
C ILE A 618 1.26 24.18 12.92
N LEU A 619 2.36 24.26 13.66
CA LEU A 619 2.35 24.66 15.08
C LEU A 619 2.39 26.19 15.28
N LYS A 620 2.98 26.92 14.33
CA LYS A 620 3.22 28.37 14.41
C LYS A 620 1.96 29.19 14.75
N PRO A 621 0.77 28.98 14.14
CA PRO A 621 -0.42 29.74 14.47
C PRO A 621 -0.84 29.57 15.95
N SER A 622 -0.75 28.36 16.48
CA SER A 622 -1.07 28.08 17.89
C SER A 622 -0.05 28.70 18.84
N ILE A 623 1.25 28.66 18.50
CA ILE A 623 2.33 29.27 19.29
C ILE A 623 2.20 30.80 19.32
N GLU A 624 1.94 31.43 18.17
CA GLU A 624 1.71 32.87 18.07
C GLU A 624 0.44 33.29 18.85
N SER A 625 -0.59 32.45 18.85
CA SER A 625 -1.80 32.68 19.65
C SER A 625 -1.51 32.72 21.16
N ILE A 626 -0.63 31.83 21.66
CA ILE A 626 -0.18 31.84 23.06
C ILE A 626 0.53 33.16 23.38
N HIS A 627 1.46 33.60 22.52
CA HIS A 627 2.18 34.86 22.70
C HIS A 627 1.24 36.07 22.67
N LYS A 628 0.31 36.11 21.71
CA LYS A 628 -0.70 37.16 21.62
C LYS A 628 -1.56 37.26 22.87
N LYS A 629 -1.95 36.12 23.45
CA LYS A 629 -2.72 36.07 24.70
C LYS A 629 -1.93 36.52 25.90
N PHE A 630 -0.64 36.20 25.95
CA PHE A 630 0.27 36.76 26.94
C PHE A 630 0.33 38.30 26.87
N LEU A 631 0.51 38.87 25.67
CA LEU A 631 0.53 40.33 25.49
C LEU A 631 -0.80 40.99 25.87
N GLN A 632 -1.94 40.35 25.57
CA GLN A 632 -3.27 40.84 25.98
C GLN A 632 -3.43 40.99 27.51
N ILE A 633 -2.66 40.25 28.30
CA ILE A 633 -2.66 40.39 29.77
C ILE A 633 -1.72 41.51 30.22
N VAL A 634 -0.53 41.57 29.63
CA VAL A 634 0.56 42.45 30.07
C VAL A 634 0.38 43.90 29.60
N ASP A 635 0.02 44.12 28.35
CA ASP A 635 -0.03 45.47 27.75
C ASP A 635 -0.96 46.43 28.51
N PRO A 636 -2.19 46.02 28.92
CA PRO A 636 -3.06 46.89 29.71
C PRO A 636 -2.47 47.27 31.07
N LEU A 637 -1.73 46.36 31.71
CA LEU A 637 -1.06 46.62 32.99
C LEU A 637 0.08 47.63 32.81
N LEU A 638 0.94 47.44 31.80
CA LEU A 638 2.03 48.38 31.50
C LEU A 638 1.50 49.77 31.14
N ALA A 639 0.41 49.84 30.38
CA ALA A 639 -0.28 51.09 30.08
C ALA A 639 -0.82 51.76 31.35
N ALA A 640 -1.39 51.00 32.28
CA ALA A 640 -1.86 51.52 33.57
C ALA A 640 -0.70 52.05 34.43
N VAL A 641 0.44 51.35 34.47
CA VAL A 641 1.66 51.82 35.16
C VAL A 641 2.11 53.18 34.59
N ARG A 642 2.23 53.29 33.26
CA ARG A 642 2.61 54.55 32.59
C ARG A 642 1.63 55.68 32.89
N ARG A 643 0.33 55.40 32.89
CA ARG A 643 -0.70 56.39 33.20
C ARG A 643 -0.62 56.91 34.64
N GLU A 644 -0.49 56.01 35.62
CA GLU A 644 -0.39 56.39 37.04
C GLU A 644 0.89 57.18 37.33
N VAL A 645 2.04 56.72 36.80
CA VAL A 645 3.31 57.43 36.90
C VAL A 645 3.23 58.82 36.26
N GLY A 646 2.66 58.93 35.06
CA GLY A 646 2.46 60.21 34.39
C GLY A 646 1.55 61.16 35.18
N ALA A 647 0.48 60.64 35.78
CA ALA A 647 -0.42 61.43 36.62
C ALA A 647 0.24 61.96 37.90
N ILE A 648 1.16 61.19 38.51
CA ILE A 648 1.96 61.64 39.65
C ILE A 648 2.92 62.76 39.22
N ILE A 649 3.63 62.59 38.10
CA ILE A 649 4.54 63.60 37.55
C ILE A 649 3.79 64.90 37.23
N ALA A 650 2.58 64.81 36.67
CA ALA A 650 1.77 65.99 36.34
C ALA A 650 1.39 66.85 37.57
N LYS A 651 1.45 66.31 38.81
CA LYS A 651 1.27 67.10 40.03
C LYS A 651 2.35 68.18 40.22
N LEU A 652 3.45 68.12 39.47
CA LEU A 652 4.48 69.16 39.41
C LEU A 652 3.85 70.55 39.20
N HIS A 653 2.88 70.66 38.29
CA HIS A 653 2.22 71.94 37.96
C HIS A 653 1.31 72.49 39.06
N ARG A 654 1.09 71.75 40.16
CA ARG A 654 0.35 72.22 41.34
C ARG A 654 1.26 72.89 42.37
N GLN A 655 2.58 72.80 42.19
CA GLN A 655 3.55 73.46 43.07
C GLN A 655 3.84 74.87 42.57
N ASP A 656 4.03 75.79 43.51
CA ASP A 656 4.46 77.13 43.20
C ASP A 656 5.99 77.19 43.08
N PHE A 657 6.49 77.52 41.89
CA PHE A 657 7.91 77.72 41.62
C PHE A 657 8.29 79.21 41.51
N SER A 658 7.38 80.14 41.83
CA SER A 658 7.64 81.59 41.83
C SER A 658 8.22 82.14 43.13
N ASP A 659 7.96 81.50 44.28
CA ASP A 659 8.18 82.11 45.59
C ASP A 659 9.66 82.29 45.94
N ALA A 660 10.01 83.54 46.25
CA ALA A 660 11.24 83.92 46.93
C ALA A 660 10.93 84.14 48.42
N VAL A 661 11.06 83.14 49.29
CA VAL A 661 10.93 83.40 50.74
C VAL A 661 11.85 82.56 51.64
N ASP A 662 12.35 83.24 52.66
CA ASP A 662 13.06 82.87 53.88
C ASP A 662 14.45 82.20 53.78
N PRO A 663 15.54 82.92 54.14
CA PRO A 663 16.92 82.42 54.23
C PRO A 663 17.09 81.19 55.15
N MET A 664 16.12 80.91 56.02
CA MET A 664 16.15 79.75 56.92
C MET A 664 15.78 78.43 56.21
N SER A 665 15.09 78.50 55.06
CA SER A 665 14.75 77.34 54.21
C SER A 665 15.83 77.03 53.15
N ALA A 666 16.80 77.93 52.98
CA ALA A 666 17.81 77.90 51.92
C ALA A 666 18.94 76.86 52.10
N MET A 667 18.96 76.13 53.23
CA MET A 667 19.86 74.99 53.44
C MET A 667 19.10 73.68 53.19
N GLY A 668 18.93 73.35 51.91
CA GLY A 668 18.50 72.02 51.46
C GLY A 668 17.02 71.75 51.61
N GLY A 669 16.19 72.42 50.82
CA GLY A 669 14.79 72.02 50.60
C GLY A 669 14.74 70.58 50.10
N GLY A 670 14.14 69.69 50.90
CA GLY A 670 14.00 68.27 50.58
C GLY A 670 13.16 68.05 49.32
N ALA A 671 13.12 66.78 48.86
CA ALA A 671 12.35 66.38 47.69
C ALA A 671 10.88 66.82 47.78
N SER A 672 10.36 67.34 46.67
CA SER A 672 8.96 67.71 46.54
C SER A 672 8.02 66.53 46.84
N PRO A 673 6.81 66.77 47.39
CA PRO A 673 5.85 65.70 47.73
C PRO A 673 5.55 64.75 46.57
N TYR A 674 5.40 65.25 45.33
CA TYR A 674 5.12 64.40 44.17
C TYR A 674 6.31 63.50 43.77
N MET A 675 7.55 63.87 44.11
CA MET A 675 8.73 63.01 43.90
C MET A 675 8.78 61.86 44.90
N LYS A 676 8.37 62.11 46.15
CA LYS A 676 8.19 61.03 47.14
C LYS A 676 7.09 60.08 46.71
N ASP A 677 5.93 60.59 46.28
CA ASP A 677 4.84 59.78 45.70
C ASP A 677 5.34 58.94 44.50
N LEU A 678 6.18 59.52 43.63
CA LEU A 678 6.75 58.82 42.48
C LEU A 678 7.68 57.69 42.91
N ALA A 679 8.61 57.96 43.84
CA ALA A 679 9.54 56.98 44.36
C ALA A 679 8.81 55.81 45.03
N GLU A 680 7.81 56.08 45.87
CA GLU A 680 6.95 55.08 46.50
C GLU A 680 6.19 54.25 45.46
N LYS A 681 5.62 54.91 44.43
CA LYS A 681 4.89 54.22 43.37
C LYS A 681 5.79 53.30 42.55
N LEU A 682 6.99 53.75 42.19
CA LEU A 682 7.97 52.94 41.46
C LEU A 682 8.43 51.74 42.30
N ALA A 683 8.66 51.94 43.60
CA ALA A 683 8.98 50.87 44.52
C ALA A 683 7.86 49.84 44.61
N PHE A 684 6.60 50.28 44.72
CA PHE A 684 5.42 49.40 44.70
C PHE A 684 5.29 48.63 43.38
N VAL A 685 5.40 49.30 42.24
CA VAL A 685 5.28 48.65 40.92
C VAL A 685 6.34 47.57 40.76
N LYS A 686 7.59 47.83 41.16
CA LYS A 686 8.66 46.85 41.08
C LYS A 686 8.50 45.70 42.08
N GLY A 687 8.30 46.04 43.34
CA GLY A 687 8.35 45.10 44.46
C GLY A 687 7.09 44.24 44.59
N GLU A 688 5.94 44.78 44.21
CA GLU A 688 4.65 44.12 44.41
C GLU A 688 3.98 43.72 43.09
N VAL A 689 4.04 44.55 42.04
CA VAL A 689 3.30 44.28 40.80
C VAL A 689 4.11 43.43 39.81
N PHE A 690 5.30 43.87 39.44
CA PHE A 690 6.19 43.14 38.53
C PHE A 690 6.73 41.86 39.15
N ALA A 691 6.92 41.83 40.48
CA ALA A 691 7.37 40.66 41.21
C ALA A 691 6.40 39.46 41.12
N LEU A 692 5.12 39.69 40.81
CA LEU A 692 4.14 38.62 40.59
C LEU A 692 4.40 37.81 39.31
N TYR A 693 5.14 38.38 38.36
CA TYR A 693 5.42 37.75 37.09
C TYR A 693 6.73 36.96 37.20
N GLY A 694 6.66 35.64 37.00
CA GLY A 694 7.83 34.75 37.02
C GLY A 694 8.69 34.84 35.75
N VAL A 695 8.90 36.04 35.20
CA VAL A 695 9.57 36.30 33.91
C VAL A 695 10.69 37.34 34.06
N PRO A 696 11.79 37.01 34.75
CA PRO A 696 12.79 37.99 35.21
C PRO A 696 13.49 38.75 34.08
N GLU A 697 13.70 38.11 32.93
CA GLU A 697 14.31 38.76 31.76
C GLU A 697 13.42 39.87 31.22
N LEU A 698 12.14 39.57 31.01
CA LEU A 698 11.18 40.52 30.45
C LEU A 698 10.79 41.62 31.46
N VAL A 699 10.74 41.30 32.76
CA VAL A 699 10.57 42.31 33.81
C VAL A 699 11.70 43.33 33.80
N ARG A 700 12.94 42.91 33.51
CA ARG A 700 14.09 43.82 33.37
C ARG A 700 13.87 44.81 32.24
N ASP A 701 13.32 44.36 31.12
CA ASP A 701 13.00 45.20 29.97
C ASP A 701 11.84 46.16 30.30
N TRP A 702 10.78 45.69 30.98
CA TRP A 702 9.69 46.55 31.44
C TRP A 702 10.17 47.64 32.41
N VAL A 703 11.10 47.31 33.31
CA VAL A 703 11.72 48.27 34.24
C VAL A 703 12.51 49.33 33.46
N LYS A 704 13.31 48.92 32.48
CA LYS A 704 14.07 49.85 31.61
C LYS A 704 13.14 50.76 30.82
N ASP A 705 12.10 50.22 30.19
CA ASP A 705 11.14 50.98 29.40
C ASP A 705 10.32 51.95 30.26
N THR A 706 9.94 51.52 31.47
CA THR A 706 9.25 52.38 32.44
C THR A 706 10.17 53.52 32.89
N ALA A 707 11.46 53.25 33.14
CA ALA A 707 12.43 54.28 33.50
C ALA A 707 12.62 55.32 32.38
N LYS A 708 12.77 54.89 31.12
CA LYS A 708 12.82 55.79 29.95
C LYS A 708 11.58 56.66 29.87
N TYR A 709 10.40 56.06 30.04
CA TYR A 709 9.13 56.78 30.03
C TYR A 709 9.03 57.81 31.17
N VAL A 710 9.45 57.45 32.40
CA VAL A 710 9.48 58.37 33.55
C VAL A 710 10.36 59.58 33.23
N ILE A 711 11.59 59.37 32.75
CA ILE A 711 12.53 60.47 32.45
C ILE A 711 11.95 61.38 31.36
N ARG A 712 11.50 60.80 30.24
CA ARG A 712 10.92 61.58 29.13
C ARG A 712 9.73 62.41 29.59
N THR A 713 8.82 61.80 30.36
CA THR A 713 7.60 62.47 30.84
C THR A 713 7.93 63.53 31.88
N PHE A 714 8.84 63.24 32.82
CA PHE A 714 9.31 64.20 33.81
C PHE A 714 9.96 65.41 33.15
N LEU A 715 10.84 65.21 32.17
CA LEU A 715 11.49 66.30 31.44
C LEU A 715 10.50 67.17 30.67
N LEU A 716 9.49 66.58 30.04
CA LEU A 716 8.43 67.32 29.37
C LEU A 716 7.64 68.20 30.35
N HIS A 717 7.21 67.64 31.49
CA HIS A 717 6.52 68.42 32.53
C HIS A 717 7.41 69.50 33.15
N ALA A 718 8.66 69.18 33.46
CA ALA A 718 9.64 70.10 34.02
C ALA A 718 9.93 71.28 33.06
N SER A 719 9.97 71.03 31.75
CA SER A 719 10.17 72.08 30.73
C SER A 719 9.00 73.06 30.60
N LEU A 720 7.83 72.72 31.14
CA LEU A 720 6.60 73.52 31.10
C LEU A 720 6.28 74.22 32.42
N ALA A 721 7.13 74.08 33.45
CA ALA A 721 6.89 74.63 34.77
C ALA A 721 6.95 76.18 34.75
N LYS A 722 5.80 76.85 34.87
CA LYS A 722 5.67 78.32 34.89
C LYS A 722 4.70 78.72 36.01
N PRO A 723 4.99 79.73 36.86
CA PRO A 723 6.17 80.61 36.90
C PRO A 723 7.44 79.94 37.47
N LEU A 724 8.64 80.31 36.99
CA LEU A 724 9.93 79.70 37.40
C LEU A 724 10.94 80.75 37.92
N GLY A 725 11.14 80.82 39.25
CA GLY A 725 12.12 81.66 39.94
C GLY A 725 13.47 80.98 40.21
N GLU A 726 14.44 81.67 40.83
CA GLU A 726 15.76 81.11 41.17
C GLU A 726 15.68 79.96 42.19
N THR A 727 14.85 80.13 43.22
CA THR A 727 14.49 79.11 44.21
C THR A 727 13.78 77.93 43.55
N GLY A 728 12.86 78.20 42.61
CA GLY A 728 12.18 77.17 41.82
C GLY A 728 13.13 76.34 40.95
N LYS A 729 14.15 76.97 40.34
CA LYS A 729 15.22 76.26 39.61
C LYS A 729 16.01 75.34 40.54
N LEU A 730 16.38 75.80 41.73
CA LEU A 730 17.08 74.97 42.72
C LEU A 730 16.20 73.81 43.20
N GLN A 731 14.91 74.03 43.46
CA GLN A 731 13.96 72.97 43.82
C GLN A 731 13.83 71.93 42.70
N LEU A 732 13.72 72.35 41.44
CA LEU A 732 13.64 71.44 40.29
C LEU A 732 14.94 70.62 40.12
N THR A 733 16.11 71.18 40.46
CA THR A 733 17.35 70.38 40.52
C THR A 733 17.37 69.38 41.67
N SER A 734 16.76 69.70 42.82
CA SER A 734 16.56 68.76 43.92
C SER A 734 15.67 67.59 43.45
N ASP A 735 14.54 67.91 42.80
CA ASP A 735 13.60 66.93 42.25
C ASP A 735 14.22 66.06 41.13
N MET A 736 15.07 66.63 40.26
CA MET A 736 15.86 65.85 39.30
C MET A 736 16.81 64.86 39.98
N THR A 737 17.42 65.25 41.10
CA THR A 737 18.34 64.40 41.86
C THR A 737 17.58 63.28 42.57
N GLU A 738 16.40 63.58 43.11
CA GLU A 738 15.51 62.57 43.71
C GLU A 738 14.97 61.61 42.64
N CYS A 739 14.57 62.11 41.46
CA CYS A 739 14.15 61.27 40.34
C CYS A 739 15.27 60.34 39.87
N GLU A 740 16.51 60.83 39.81
CA GLU A 740 17.70 60.02 39.49
C GLU A 740 17.92 58.92 40.56
N PHE A 741 17.77 59.25 41.84
CA PHE A 741 17.88 58.29 42.94
C PHE A 741 16.77 57.22 42.90
N ALA A 742 15.51 57.65 42.73
CA ALA A 742 14.35 56.76 42.65
C ALA A 742 14.46 55.80 41.46
N LEU A 743 14.87 56.30 40.29
CA LEU A 743 15.11 55.47 39.11
C LEU A 743 16.31 54.54 39.28
N SER A 744 17.38 55.00 39.94
CA SER A 744 18.50 54.12 40.26
C SER A 744 18.07 52.96 41.16
N ALA A 745 17.22 53.21 42.15
CA ALA A 745 16.66 52.17 43.01
C ALA A 745 15.67 51.25 42.25
N PHE A 746 14.87 51.83 41.34
CA PHE A 746 13.94 51.08 40.48
C PHE A 746 14.67 50.18 39.49
N MET A 747 15.83 50.58 38.95
CA MET A 747 16.62 49.76 38.02
C MET A 747 17.60 48.79 38.71
N ALA A 748 17.86 48.95 40.01
CA ALA A 748 18.81 48.11 40.74
C ALA A 748 18.37 46.63 40.82
N GLU A 749 19.21 45.67 40.46
CA GLU A 749 18.84 44.25 40.58
C GLU A 749 18.99 43.72 42.02
N PRO A 750 18.06 42.88 42.50
CA PRO A 750 18.22 42.21 43.78
C PRO A 750 19.47 41.31 43.76
N GLY A 751 20.46 41.61 44.60
CA GLY A 751 21.68 40.79 44.75
C GLY A 751 22.87 41.15 43.85
N ALA A 752 22.79 42.21 43.03
CA ALA A 752 23.93 42.65 42.24
C ALA A 752 25.07 43.22 43.12
N LYS A 753 26.29 42.67 42.97
CA LYS A 753 27.51 43.15 43.68
C LYS A 753 27.94 44.56 43.27
N LYS A 754 27.54 45.01 42.07
CA LYS A 754 27.82 46.35 41.56
C LYS A 754 26.68 47.27 41.99
N ARG A 755 26.92 48.15 42.97
CA ARG A 755 26.01 49.25 43.32
C ARG A 755 25.99 50.23 42.15
N GLY A 756 24.97 50.16 41.31
CA GLY A 756 24.75 51.13 40.23
C GLY A 756 23.68 50.66 39.24
N ALA A 757 22.85 51.59 38.79
CA ALA A 757 21.89 51.33 37.71
C ALA A 757 22.62 51.29 36.34
N ASP A 758 22.08 50.48 35.43
CA ASP A 758 22.55 50.36 34.04
C ASP A 758 22.09 51.58 33.22
N TRP A 759 22.71 52.73 33.48
CA TRP A 759 22.44 53.99 32.79
C TRP A 759 22.82 53.97 31.31
N GLU A 760 23.64 53.01 30.86
CA GLU A 760 23.98 52.85 29.44
C GLU A 760 22.74 52.45 28.63
N SER A 761 21.91 51.55 29.17
CA SER A 761 20.67 51.10 28.51
C SER A 761 19.57 52.17 28.40
N VAL A 762 19.65 53.24 29.19
CA VAL A 762 18.74 54.41 29.22
C VAL A 762 19.46 55.67 28.70
N GLY A 763 20.65 55.51 28.10
CA GLY A 763 21.66 56.56 28.00
C GLY A 763 21.23 57.84 27.27
N ALA A 764 20.27 57.81 26.36
CA ALA A 764 19.79 59.01 25.67
C ALA A 764 18.92 59.88 26.59
N GLU A 765 17.92 59.29 27.24
CA GLU A 765 17.03 59.96 28.17
C GLU A 765 17.80 60.43 29.41
N TYR A 766 18.73 59.63 29.93
CA TYR A 766 19.58 60.04 31.05
C TYR A 766 20.51 61.21 30.69
N ARG A 767 21.09 61.22 29.47
CA ARG A 767 21.85 62.38 28.98
C ARG A 767 20.98 63.64 28.92
N ALA A 768 19.74 63.52 28.44
CA ALA A 768 18.79 64.63 28.43
C ALA A 768 18.48 65.14 29.84
N LEU A 769 18.36 64.25 30.84
CA LEU A 769 18.16 64.63 32.25
C LEU A 769 19.35 65.45 32.79
N ARG A 770 20.58 65.03 32.50
CA ARG A 770 21.79 65.74 32.93
C ARG A 770 21.97 67.07 32.20
N ALA A 771 21.67 67.12 30.92
CA ALA A 771 21.72 68.35 30.12
C ALA A 771 20.62 69.35 30.54
N MET A 772 19.44 68.87 30.94
CA MET A 772 18.35 69.73 31.42
C MET A 772 18.76 70.47 32.71
N ARG A 773 19.51 69.81 33.61
CA ARG A 773 20.05 70.45 34.82
C ARG A 773 20.95 71.64 34.49
N GLN A 774 21.72 71.56 33.41
CA GLN A 774 22.57 72.67 32.94
C GLN A 774 21.72 73.76 32.28
N LEU A 775 20.74 73.37 31.45
CA LEU A 775 19.82 74.29 30.74
C LEU A 775 19.09 75.27 31.68
N LEU A 776 18.72 74.84 32.89
CA LEU A 776 18.02 75.69 33.86
C LEU A 776 18.81 76.98 34.22
N PHE A 777 20.15 76.90 34.20
CA PHE A 777 21.06 77.99 34.61
C PHE A 777 21.81 78.64 33.44
N LEU A 778 21.58 78.22 32.19
CA LEU A 778 22.14 78.90 31.04
C LEU A 778 21.52 80.30 30.86
N ASP A 779 22.33 81.23 30.38
CA ASP A 779 21.89 82.57 29.98
C ASP A 779 21.05 82.50 28.69
N ASN A 780 20.16 83.46 28.47
CA ASN A 780 19.26 83.47 27.31
C ASN A 780 19.99 83.38 25.97
N ALA A 781 21.13 84.07 25.83
CA ALA A 781 21.96 84.04 24.61
C ALA A 781 22.56 82.64 24.30
N GLN A 782 22.70 81.78 25.31
CA GLN A 782 23.28 80.44 25.16
C GLN A 782 22.25 79.37 24.79
N LEU A 783 20.95 79.65 24.93
CA LEU A 783 19.86 78.69 24.68
C LEU A 783 19.72 78.28 23.21
N ALA A 784 20.11 79.14 22.27
CA ALA A 784 20.05 78.84 20.84
C ALA A 784 21.29 78.12 20.29
N SER A 785 22.35 77.97 21.10
CA SER A 785 23.63 77.41 20.67
C SER A 785 23.65 75.88 20.77
N PRO A 786 23.79 75.13 19.66
CA PRO A 786 23.81 73.65 19.66
C PRO A 786 24.86 73.02 20.58
N ARG A 787 25.97 73.73 20.84
CA ARG A 787 27.04 73.27 21.75
C ARG A 787 26.61 73.20 23.22
N HIS A 788 25.73 74.10 23.65
CA HIS A 788 25.31 74.22 25.05
C HIS A 788 24.01 73.46 25.32
N THR A 789 23.23 73.13 24.27
CA THR A 789 22.00 72.35 24.35
C THR A 789 22.17 70.91 23.83
N ALA A 790 23.42 70.45 23.66
CA ALA A 790 23.72 69.12 23.15
C ALA A 790 23.12 68.02 24.06
N GLY A 791 22.41 67.06 23.46
CA GLY A 791 21.78 65.95 24.18
C GLY A 791 20.37 66.23 24.72
N LEU A 792 19.80 67.41 24.47
CA LEU A 792 18.40 67.72 24.74
C LEU A 792 17.54 67.65 23.47
N PRO A 793 16.33 67.08 23.53
CA PRO A 793 15.34 67.24 22.47
C PRO A 793 15.04 68.74 22.22
N PRO A 794 15.00 69.20 20.95
CA PRO A 794 14.72 70.60 20.63
C PRO A 794 13.43 71.13 21.26
N LEU A 795 12.42 70.28 21.38
CA LEU A 795 11.15 70.59 22.03
C LEU A 795 11.29 71.04 23.49
N LEU A 796 12.20 70.43 24.26
CA LEU A 796 12.44 70.83 25.66
C LEU A 796 13.09 72.21 25.74
N VAL A 797 14.01 72.51 24.82
CA VAL A 797 14.66 73.82 24.73
C VAL A 797 13.64 74.89 24.37
N LEU A 798 12.75 74.61 23.40
CA LEU A 798 11.66 75.50 23.01
C LEU A 798 10.69 75.78 24.16
N HIS A 799 10.25 74.74 24.89
CA HIS A 799 9.40 74.95 26.06
C HIS A 799 10.08 75.84 27.12
N HIS A 800 11.37 75.61 27.40
CA HIS A 800 12.12 76.40 28.38
C HIS A 800 12.29 77.86 27.97
N ILE A 801 12.51 78.14 26.68
CA ILE A 801 12.53 79.51 26.14
C ILE A 801 11.16 80.17 26.36
N LEU A 802 10.07 79.46 26.08
CA LEU A 802 8.71 79.97 26.24
C LEU A 802 8.33 80.21 27.72
N VAL A 803 8.77 79.34 28.64
CA VAL A 803 8.56 79.50 30.08
C VAL A 803 9.22 80.77 30.61
N ARG A 804 10.44 81.10 30.14
CA ARG A 804 11.19 82.32 30.51
C ARG A 804 10.61 83.59 29.89
N SER A 805 9.81 83.44 28.84
CA SER A 805 9.22 84.55 28.10
C SER A 805 7.86 84.97 28.67
N PRO A 806 7.39 86.20 28.36
CA PRO A 806 6.01 86.61 28.64
C PRO A 806 4.98 85.89 27.75
N LEU A 807 5.41 85.04 26.81
CA LEU A 807 4.52 84.33 25.88
C LEU A 807 3.68 83.26 26.60
N ALA A 808 2.50 83.00 26.03
CA ALA A 808 1.64 81.90 26.41
C ALA A 808 2.28 80.57 25.97
N LEU A 809 2.17 79.53 26.80
CA LEU A 809 2.67 78.20 26.46
C LEU A 809 1.75 77.51 25.44
N PRO A 810 2.24 76.53 24.66
CA PRO A 810 1.45 75.90 23.60
C PRO A 810 0.12 75.32 24.10
N HIS A 811 0.11 74.72 25.29
CA HIS A 811 -1.12 74.17 25.89
C HIS A 811 -2.16 75.26 26.20
N THR A 812 -1.74 76.44 26.68
CA THR A 812 -2.65 77.56 26.97
C THR A 812 -3.29 78.14 25.71
N LEU A 813 -2.56 78.17 24.59
CA LEU A 813 -3.08 78.65 23.29
C LEU A 813 -4.20 77.76 22.75
N HIS A 814 -4.15 76.46 23.04
CA HIS A 814 -5.14 75.47 22.59
C HIS A 814 -6.19 75.11 23.66
N GLY A 815 -6.12 75.72 24.85
CA GLY A 815 -7.04 75.45 25.96
C GLY A 815 -6.88 74.07 26.60
N TRP A 816 -5.71 73.44 26.46
CA TRP A 816 -5.40 72.13 27.05
C TRP A 816 -4.82 72.25 28.44
N ALA A 817 -5.11 71.26 29.29
CA ALA A 817 -4.34 71.07 30.51
C ALA A 817 -2.91 70.62 30.18
N GLU A 818 -1.95 70.90 31.06
CA GLU A 818 -0.55 70.55 30.86
C GLU A 818 -0.35 69.03 30.70
N ALA A 819 -1.14 68.24 31.44
CA ALA A 819 -1.14 66.78 31.34
C ALA A 819 -1.70 66.27 29.99
N GLU A 820 -2.68 66.97 29.42
CA GLU A 820 -3.24 66.64 28.10
C GLU A 820 -2.25 66.96 26.99
N TYR A 821 -1.55 68.08 27.11
CA TYR A 821 -0.47 68.46 26.19
C TYR A 821 0.70 67.46 26.22
N VAL A 822 1.21 67.11 27.41
CA VAL A 822 2.31 66.13 27.51
C VAL A 822 1.89 64.76 27.00
N ARG A 823 0.64 64.36 27.23
CA ARG A 823 0.08 63.14 26.65
C ARG A 823 0.05 63.22 25.12
N TRP A 824 -0.45 64.31 24.55
CA TRP A 824 -0.49 64.52 23.10
C TRP A 824 0.94 64.46 22.50
N VAL A 825 1.92 65.12 23.11
CA VAL A 825 3.33 65.09 22.69
C VAL A 825 3.94 63.69 22.76
N ASN A 826 3.52 62.85 23.71
CA ASN A 826 3.98 61.47 23.79
C ASN A 826 3.32 60.56 22.75
N GLU A 827 2.16 60.92 22.22
CA GLU A 827 1.41 60.19 21.18
C GLU A 827 1.79 60.65 19.75
N HIS A 828 2.43 61.82 19.59
CA HIS A 828 2.77 62.42 18.30
C HIS A 828 4.28 62.47 18.03
N THR A 829 4.64 62.71 16.77
CA THR A 829 6.05 62.80 16.36
C THR A 829 6.70 64.10 16.86
N PRO A 830 8.02 64.12 17.06
CA PRO A 830 8.73 65.33 17.48
C PRO A 830 8.57 66.49 16.48
N ALA A 831 8.44 66.20 15.18
CA ALA A 831 8.22 67.20 14.14
C ALA A 831 6.84 67.86 14.26
N GLU A 832 5.77 67.08 14.48
CA GLU A 832 4.42 67.61 14.73
C GLU A 832 4.39 68.48 15.99
N ALA A 833 5.07 68.06 17.05
CA ALA A 833 5.18 68.84 18.28
C ALA A 833 5.94 70.17 18.07
N CYS A 834 7.02 70.17 17.29
CA CYS A 834 7.74 71.41 16.96
C CYS A 834 6.91 72.34 16.06
N SER A 835 6.15 71.78 15.11
CA SER A 835 5.23 72.55 14.25
C SER A 835 4.12 73.21 15.05
N LEU A 836 3.61 72.55 16.10
CA LEU A 836 2.62 73.14 17.01
C LEU A 836 3.19 74.38 17.73
N VAL A 837 4.43 74.29 18.21
CA VAL A 837 5.13 75.43 18.83
C VAL A 837 5.36 76.55 17.82
N GLU A 838 5.76 76.21 16.59
CA GLU A 838 5.95 77.17 15.50
C GLU A 838 4.67 77.92 15.13
N GLY A 839 3.54 77.21 15.06
CA GLY A 839 2.22 77.80 14.84
C GLY A 839 1.82 78.76 15.96
N GLY A 840 2.12 78.42 17.21
CA GLY A 840 1.90 79.30 18.36
C GLY A 840 2.73 80.59 18.32
N LEU A 841 4.01 80.50 17.91
CA LEU A 841 4.87 81.67 17.70
C LEU A 841 4.35 82.58 16.58
N ALA A 842 3.93 82.00 15.46
CA ALA A 842 3.38 82.75 14.32
C ALA A 842 2.06 83.46 14.68
N HIS A 843 1.20 82.82 15.48
CA HIS A 843 -0.04 83.42 15.97
C HIS A 843 0.25 84.64 16.85
N TRP A 844 1.21 84.52 17.79
CA TRP A 844 1.61 85.64 18.64
C TRP A 844 2.19 86.81 17.84
N GLU A 845 3.08 86.55 16.87
CA GLU A 845 3.63 87.58 15.98
C GLU A 845 2.53 88.32 15.19
N GLY A 846 1.46 87.61 14.81
CA GLY A 846 0.30 88.19 14.13
C GLY A 846 -0.51 89.12 15.04
N VAL A 847 -0.78 88.70 16.29
CA VAL A 847 -1.52 89.49 17.28
C VAL A 847 -0.71 90.70 17.73
N ALA A 848 0.58 90.53 18.00
CA ALA A 848 1.49 91.63 18.36
C ALA A 848 1.57 92.72 17.27
N ARG A 849 1.58 92.33 15.99
CA ARG A 849 1.51 93.27 14.85
C ARG A 849 0.17 94.00 14.74
N ALA A 850 -0.92 93.38 15.17
CA ALA A 850 -2.27 93.94 15.10
C ALA A 850 -2.59 94.89 16.28
N GLU A 851 -2.07 94.60 17.48
CA GLU A 851 -2.41 95.32 18.72
C GLU A 851 -1.41 96.43 19.10
N GLY A 852 -0.22 96.49 18.47
CA GLY A 852 0.74 97.57 18.68
C GLY A 852 1.39 97.61 20.08
N THR A 853 1.30 96.51 20.83
CA THR A 853 1.82 96.36 22.19
C THR A 853 3.36 96.28 22.19
N ASP A 854 4.01 96.88 23.18
CA ASP A 854 5.48 96.97 23.31
C ASP A 854 6.13 95.56 23.37
N THR A 855 6.75 95.16 22.26
CA THR A 855 7.18 93.77 21.99
C THR A 855 8.64 93.48 22.26
N ASP A 856 9.44 94.48 22.65
CA ASP A 856 10.91 94.34 22.68
C ASP A 856 11.38 93.23 23.63
N ALA A 857 10.73 93.08 24.79
CA ALA A 857 11.04 92.02 25.75
C ALA A 857 10.63 90.61 25.29
N ALA A 858 9.65 90.48 24.40
CA ALA A 858 9.18 89.18 23.88
C ALA A 858 9.90 88.80 22.58
N ARG A 859 10.37 89.79 21.80
CA ARG A 859 11.04 89.62 20.50
C ARG A 859 12.35 88.83 20.61
N GLU A 860 13.14 89.06 21.66
CA GLU A 860 14.37 88.30 21.94
C GLU A 860 14.08 86.79 22.03
N TYR A 861 13.03 86.40 22.76
CA TYR A 861 12.67 84.99 22.94
C TYR A 861 12.10 84.34 21.67
N VAL A 862 11.37 85.10 20.84
CA VAL A 862 10.89 84.61 19.54
C VAL A 862 12.06 84.35 18.59
N GLU A 863 13.05 85.24 18.53
CA GLU A 863 14.25 85.06 17.70
C GLU A 863 15.08 83.85 18.16
N LEU A 864 15.22 83.65 19.48
CA LEU A 864 15.87 82.46 20.06
C LEU A 864 15.11 81.18 19.71
N ALA A 865 13.78 81.15 19.84
CA ALA A 865 12.96 79.99 19.49
C ALA A 865 13.03 79.63 18.00
N ARG A 866 13.02 80.64 17.10
CA ARG A 866 13.22 80.45 15.65
C ARG A 866 14.62 79.94 15.31
N ALA A 867 15.65 80.36 16.06
CA ALA A 867 17.00 79.83 15.90
C ALA A 867 17.07 78.34 16.27
N VAL A 868 16.41 77.93 17.37
CA VAL A 868 16.31 76.51 17.76
C VAL A 868 15.54 75.68 16.73
N LEU A 869 14.40 76.18 16.21
CA LEU A 869 13.64 75.49 15.16
C LEU A 869 14.46 75.32 13.86
N ARG A 870 15.23 76.33 13.44
CA ARG A 870 16.12 76.23 12.27
C ARG A 870 17.23 75.21 12.46
N ASN A 871 17.82 75.16 13.66
CA ASN A 871 18.85 74.18 13.99
C ASN A 871 18.28 72.75 14.04
N ALA A 872 17.03 72.59 14.51
CA ALA A 872 16.34 71.31 14.58
C ALA A 872 15.83 70.79 13.23
N GLY A 873 15.57 71.67 12.25
CA GLY A 873 15.18 71.28 10.89
C GLY A 873 16.37 71.03 9.94
N ALA A 874 17.60 71.24 10.41
CA ALA A 874 18.84 70.98 9.67
C ALA A 874 19.51 69.65 10.06
N GLU A 875 19.04 69.00 11.14
CA GLU A 875 19.30 67.59 11.50
C GLU A 875 18.22 66.68 10.91
#